data_AF-A0A0V0J3Z5-F1
#
_entry.id   AF-A0A0V0J3Z5-F1
#
_cell.length_a   1.000
_cell.length_b   1.000
_cell.length_c   1.000
_cell.angle_alpha   90.00
_cell.angle_beta   90.00
_cell.angle_gamma   90.00
#
_symmetry.space_group_name_H-M   'P 1'
#
loop_
_entity.id
_entity.type
_entity.pdbx_description
1 polymer ?
#
loop_
_entity_poly.entity_id
_entity_poly.type
_entity_poly.pdbx_seq_one_letter_code
_entity_poly.pdbx_strand_id
1 'polypeptide(L)'
;KFQTEQLKNRGLVVLRHRMSIKTMHGFRTLLSLPTSHLLSMARFSSHVCNEVNIPMIDRSLQHRIFGKHIAKYEKSLPALEVLASHGININGERSSELPCSFTLPELLGENVSQHFETIAQELTEPYVRLIDATPPKLPSLPPRWELNPGWTRYTDVQATRVCCPFEDLLFFDVEVLVQESNAPILAVAMSPNACYLWLSDRLFGKELANGRQCELPQLIPFYSSHLKRSSPKLIIGHFISYDRARVGDEYLPQITGLRFLDTMSMHISVSGLTTTQRHLKLASDKRLYNNKLWRSFFPESSSRGQYLPTNGNATSNELKWVTETSLNGLVDVFKFYCKKDPPQNKDKRAVFEKGAIEDVVNNLQELATYCATDVLMTFEVFRELWPQFKKRFPHPVTLGGLLEMGSMYLPVNQSWIRFQREAEKTYTILQEKQREMLKCLAEDALRRHSGPSKTYEGDPWLWDLDWSKPTRPSNKTEAAKEIANLPKWYRELIPKPIKENYMNGPSLITAQMKIAPKLLRLCWQGLPLHFDRELMWGTLIPGRIPKPVGDPRFYEQQTSGARGSSQIASKCSPTLLPSIPATKRTAAGAQELYFPYKAYLAFWEKELDKRLLGLTAPDSSEDRTRSAYHQRVDPDQRDALLLEELRRSIEVMPLDADVISRLLGELRSLQGADPVPNRKGDYPIYEYLWDLQ
;
A
#
# COMPACT_ATOMS: atom_id res chain seq x y z
N LYS A 1 21.49 -23.70 19.12
CA LYS A 1 22.96 -23.68 18.87
C LYS A 1 23.32 -24.21 17.47
N PHE A 2 22.83 -25.37 17.03
CA PHE A 2 23.10 -25.93 15.68
C PHE A 2 22.51 -25.12 14.50
N GLN A 3 21.33 -24.50 14.66
CA GLN A 3 20.73 -23.63 13.62
C GLN A 3 21.40 -22.26 13.50
N THR A 4 21.99 -21.75 14.58
CA THR A 4 22.67 -20.46 14.62
C THR A 4 24.03 -20.50 13.91
N GLU A 5 24.71 -21.66 13.93
CA GLU A 5 25.95 -21.88 13.16
C GLU A 5 25.70 -22.05 11.66
N GLN A 6 24.59 -22.67 11.23
CA GLN A 6 24.26 -22.76 9.81
C GLN A 6 23.88 -21.39 9.19
N LEU A 7 23.22 -20.52 9.95
CA LEU A 7 22.91 -19.15 9.51
C LEU A 7 24.17 -18.27 9.43
N LYS A 8 25.10 -18.40 10.40
CA LYS A 8 26.42 -17.73 10.33
C LYS A 8 27.25 -18.21 9.13
N ASN A 9 27.23 -19.50 8.82
CA ASN A 9 27.93 -20.03 7.65
C ASN A 9 27.28 -19.64 6.31
N ARG A 10 25.96 -19.41 6.25
CA ARG A 10 25.25 -19.00 5.03
C ARG A 10 25.42 -17.52 4.69
N GLY A 11 25.41 -16.63 5.68
CA GLY A 11 25.72 -15.20 5.46
C GLY A 11 27.17 -14.95 5.02
N LEU A 12 28.12 -15.74 5.55
CA LEU A 12 29.52 -15.67 5.13
C LEU A 12 29.77 -16.24 3.72
N VAL A 13 28.95 -17.18 3.22
CA VAL A 13 29.13 -17.77 1.89
C VAL A 13 28.81 -16.78 0.76
N VAL A 14 27.86 -15.87 0.98
CA VAL A 14 27.50 -14.81 0.01
C VAL A 14 28.63 -13.78 -0.17
N LEU A 15 29.43 -13.52 0.88
CA LEU A 15 30.63 -12.68 0.81
C LEU A 15 31.90 -13.45 0.38
N ARG A 16 31.99 -14.76 0.67
CA ARG A 16 33.18 -15.61 0.39
C ARG A 16 33.54 -15.77 -1.08
N HIS A 17 32.59 -15.63 -2.00
CA HIS A 17 32.84 -15.83 -3.44
C HIS A 17 33.13 -14.55 -4.23
N ARG A 18 33.02 -13.37 -3.59
CA ARG A 18 33.22 -12.06 -4.25
C ARG A 18 34.49 -11.32 -3.83
N MET A 19 35.28 -11.87 -2.91
CA MET A 19 36.58 -11.30 -2.53
C MET A 19 37.72 -12.07 -3.21
N SER A 20 38.67 -11.32 -3.79
CA SER A 20 39.93 -11.87 -4.32
C SER A 20 40.61 -12.75 -3.26
N ILE A 21 41.29 -13.83 -3.71
CA ILE A 21 42.08 -14.73 -2.85
C ILE A 21 43.09 -13.93 -1.98
N LYS A 22 43.56 -12.76 -2.46
CA LYS A 22 44.40 -11.83 -1.69
C LYS A 22 43.67 -11.21 -0.48
N THR A 23 42.41 -10.81 -0.63
CA THR A 23 41.60 -10.21 0.45
C THR A 23 41.23 -11.23 1.52
N MET A 24 41.02 -12.50 1.12
CA MET A 24 40.74 -13.62 2.02
C MET A 24 41.93 -14.05 2.89
N HIS A 25 43.16 -13.94 2.37
CA HIS A 25 44.36 -14.23 3.15
C HIS A 25 44.53 -13.22 4.31
N GLY A 26 44.36 -11.92 4.04
CA GLY A 26 44.40 -10.89 5.08
C GLY A 26 43.33 -11.04 6.16
N PHE A 27 42.11 -11.45 5.79
CA PHE A 27 40.99 -11.63 6.73
C PHE A 27 41.18 -12.84 7.67
N ARG A 28 41.79 -13.93 7.17
CA ARG A 28 42.14 -15.11 7.99
C ARG A 28 43.26 -14.79 8.98
N THR A 29 44.26 -14.01 8.56
CA THR A 29 45.37 -13.59 9.43
C THR A 29 44.89 -12.64 10.53
N LEU A 30 43.91 -11.78 10.25
CA LEU A 30 43.30 -10.87 11.23
C LEU A 30 42.49 -11.58 12.32
N LEU A 31 41.79 -12.68 11.98
CA LEU A 31 41.02 -13.47 12.94
C LEU A 31 41.88 -14.43 13.79
N SER A 32 43.15 -14.64 13.44
CA SER A 32 44.08 -15.49 14.17
C SER A 32 45.02 -14.73 15.11
N LEU A 33 44.96 -13.39 15.15
CA LEU A 33 45.82 -12.59 16.00
C LEU A 33 45.31 -12.56 17.45
N PRO A 34 46.18 -12.70 18.47
CA PRO A 34 45.80 -12.53 19.86
C PRO A 34 45.19 -11.15 20.10
N THR A 35 44.15 -11.06 20.93
CA THR A 35 43.48 -9.78 21.29
C THR A 35 44.48 -8.74 21.82
N SER A 36 45.55 -9.19 22.48
CA SER A 36 46.65 -8.35 22.97
C SER A 36 47.50 -7.72 21.87
N HIS A 37 47.60 -8.34 20.69
CA HIS A 37 48.36 -7.83 19.54
C HIS A 37 47.54 -6.82 18.72
N LEU A 38 46.22 -6.97 18.68
CA LEU A 38 45.29 -5.97 18.13
C LEU A 38 45.23 -4.71 19.00
N LEU A 39 45.31 -4.88 20.33
CA LEU A 39 45.38 -3.78 21.29
C LEU A 39 46.74 -3.06 21.27
N SER A 40 47.85 -3.76 21.00
CA SER A 40 49.19 -3.13 20.93
C SER A 40 49.42 -2.33 19.64
N MET A 41 48.71 -2.66 18.55
CA MET A 41 48.72 -1.89 17.30
C MET A 41 47.79 -0.67 17.33
N ALA A 42 46.86 -0.60 18.28
CA ALA A 42 46.08 0.60 18.57
C ALA A 42 46.98 1.61 19.28
N ARG A 43 47.85 2.31 18.52
CA ARG A 43 48.39 3.59 18.97
C ARG A 43 47.19 4.52 19.12
N PHE A 44 46.67 4.65 20.34
CA PHE A 44 45.56 5.55 20.63
C PHE A 44 45.97 6.96 20.21
N SER A 45 45.41 7.42 19.10
CA SER A 45 45.54 8.81 18.69
C SER A 45 44.90 9.70 19.76
N SER A 46 45.47 10.90 19.96
CA SER A 46 44.89 11.94 20.79
C SER A 46 43.40 12.12 20.48
N HIS A 47 42.57 12.28 21.51
CA HIS A 47 41.17 12.62 21.38
C HIS A 47 41.05 13.98 20.67
N VAL A 48 40.38 14.01 19.51
CA VAL A 48 40.20 15.23 18.74
C VAL A 48 38.71 15.43 18.54
N CYS A 49 38.23 16.59 18.98
CA CYS A 49 36.87 17.03 18.72
C CYS A 49 36.84 18.02 17.56
N ASN A 50 35.71 18.10 16.88
CA ASN A 50 35.47 19.11 15.86
C ASN A 50 35.21 20.51 16.48
N GLU A 51 34.84 21.47 15.64
CA GLU A 51 34.59 22.87 15.97
C GLU A 51 33.47 23.08 17.01
N VAL A 52 32.61 22.06 17.20
CA VAL A 52 31.48 22.05 18.15
C VAL A 52 31.62 20.93 19.18
N ASN A 53 32.86 20.60 19.56
CA ASN A 53 33.17 19.66 20.64
C ASN A 53 32.57 18.25 20.46
N ILE A 54 32.37 17.80 19.21
CA ILE A 54 31.92 16.43 18.89
C ILE A 54 33.16 15.56 18.69
N PRO A 55 33.28 14.42 19.40
CA PRO A 55 34.34 13.45 19.17
C PRO A 55 34.39 12.98 17.72
N MET A 56 35.57 13.05 17.12
CA MET A 56 35.80 12.57 15.77
C MET A 56 36.37 11.15 15.80
N ILE A 57 36.19 10.42 14.71
CA ILE A 57 36.77 9.08 14.50
C ILE A 57 38.29 9.08 14.69
N ASP A 58 38.84 7.88 14.93
CA ASP A 58 40.29 7.69 15.06
C ASP A 58 41.05 8.25 13.84
N ARG A 59 42.23 8.81 14.09
CA ARG A 59 43.03 9.50 13.07
C ARG A 59 43.57 8.57 11.99
N SER A 60 43.89 7.32 12.33
CA SER A 60 44.30 6.33 11.34
C SER A 60 43.13 5.97 10.42
N LEU A 61 41.92 5.87 10.99
CA LEU A 61 40.70 5.64 10.24
C LEU A 61 40.34 6.84 9.36
N GLN A 62 40.48 8.07 9.88
CA GLN A 62 40.28 9.30 9.13
C GLN A 62 41.21 9.39 7.92
N HIS A 63 42.51 9.15 8.13
CA HIS A 63 43.49 9.18 7.05
C HIS A 63 43.17 8.14 5.99
N ARG A 64 42.75 6.93 6.41
CA ARG A 64 42.37 5.87 5.48
C ARG A 64 41.11 6.20 4.68
N ILE A 65 40.06 6.71 5.32
CA ILE A 65 38.77 6.99 4.65
C ILE A 65 38.86 8.19 3.70
N PHE A 66 39.52 9.26 4.15
CA PHE A 66 39.48 10.57 3.48
C PHE A 66 40.80 10.97 2.82
N GLY A 67 41.87 10.17 2.95
CA GLY A 67 43.22 10.52 2.50
C GLY A 67 43.83 11.70 3.27
N LYS A 68 43.19 12.17 4.35
CA LYS A 68 43.57 13.39 5.08
C LYS A 68 43.58 13.19 6.59
N HIS A 69 44.51 13.85 7.25
CA HIS A 69 44.66 13.83 8.69
C HIS A 69 44.49 15.24 9.26
N ILE A 70 43.47 15.45 10.09
CA ILE A 70 43.22 16.75 10.74
C ILE A 70 43.55 16.62 12.22
N ALA A 71 44.65 17.23 12.66
CA ALA A 71 45.11 17.09 14.05
C ALA A 71 44.28 17.91 15.06
N LYS A 72 43.64 19.00 14.62
CA LYS A 72 42.89 19.92 15.47
C LYS A 72 41.82 20.66 14.67
N TYR A 73 40.72 21.01 15.34
CA TYR A 73 39.67 21.89 14.83
C TYR A 73 39.56 23.13 15.71
N GLU A 74 39.28 24.28 15.11
CA GLU A 74 39.05 25.54 15.84
C GLU A 74 37.58 25.66 16.24
N LYS A 75 37.30 26.12 17.46
CA LYS A 75 35.91 26.23 17.91
C LYS A 75 35.16 27.28 17.10
N SER A 76 33.98 26.93 16.58
CA SER A 76 33.11 27.85 15.84
C SER A 76 32.11 28.51 16.79
N LEU A 77 32.42 29.73 17.26
CA LEU A 77 31.54 30.49 18.15
C LEU A 77 30.12 30.67 17.59
N PRO A 78 29.92 31.02 16.30
CA PRO A 78 28.57 31.16 15.73
C PRO A 78 27.77 29.86 15.76
N ALA A 79 28.41 28.72 15.47
CA ALA A 79 27.74 27.42 15.51
C ALA A 79 27.36 27.02 16.95
N LEU A 80 28.23 27.32 17.91
CA LEU A 80 27.98 27.07 19.33
C LEU A 80 26.80 27.91 19.86
N GLU A 81 26.67 29.17 19.45
CA GLU A 81 25.55 30.04 19.82
C GLU A 81 24.20 29.52 19.29
N VAL A 82 24.16 29.08 18.03
CA VAL A 82 22.95 28.48 17.43
C VAL A 82 22.58 27.18 18.14
N LEU A 83 23.56 26.35 18.50
CA LEU A 83 23.29 25.10 19.22
C LEU A 83 22.78 25.39 20.65
N ALA A 84 23.33 26.40 21.31
CA ALA A 84 22.86 26.87 22.62
C ALA A 84 21.43 27.42 22.56
N SER A 85 21.06 28.16 21.50
CA SER A 85 19.69 28.66 21.34
C SER A 85 18.64 27.55 21.19
N HIS A 86 19.06 26.35 20.76
CA HIS A 86 18.23 25.16 20.68
C HIS A 86 18.31 24.27 21.95
N GLY A 87 18.94 24.76 23.02
CA GLY A 87 19.08 24.05 24.29
C GLY A 87 20.15 22.94 24.28
N ILE A 88 21.01 22.88 23.26
CA ILE A 88 22.08 21.88 23.17
C ILE A 88 23.33 22.44 23.84
N ASN A 89 23.61 21.99 25.07
CA ASN A 89 24.83 22.39 25.78
C ASN A 89 26.04 21.57 25.31
N ILE A 90 26.95 22.23 24.61
CA ILE A 90 28.16 21.62 24.04
C ILE A 90 29.39 21.81 24.93
N ASN A 91 29.29 22.73 25.90
CA ASN A 91 30.35 23.06 26.86
C ASN A 91 30.28 22.23 28.14
N GLY A 92 29.25 21.39 28.32
CA GLY A 92 29.17 20.45 29.43
C GLY A 92 30.20 19.32 29.32
N GLU A 93 30.56 18.73 30.46
CA GLU A 93 31.39 17.52 30.50
C GLU A 93 30.69 16.38 29.74
N ARG A 94 31.32 15.90 28.67
CA ARG A 94 30.86 14.74 27.91
C ARG A 94 31.69 13.53 28.31
N SER A 95 31.06 12.36 28.29
CA SER A 95 31.69 11.07 28.48
C SER A 95 32.94 10.97 27.60
N SER A 96 34.10 10.70 28.21
CA SER A 96 35.38 10.53 27.52
C SER A 96 35.47 9.14 26.86
N GLU A 97 34.46 8.77 26.07
CA GLU A 97 34.50 7.52 25.33
C GLU A 97 35.63 7.59 24.30
N LEU A 98 36.53 6.61 24.38
CA LEU A 98 37.64 6.50 23.45
C LEU A 98 37.11 6.35 22.02
N PRO A 99 37.73 6.98 21.01
CA PRO A 99 37.32 6.79 19.62
C PRO A 99 37.35 5.31 19.25
N CYS A 100 36.28 4.84 18.60
CA CYS A 100 36.25 3.49 18.05
C CYS A 100 37.37 3.33 17.01
N SER A 101 38.26 2.36 17.25
CA SER A 101 39.40 2.05 16.39
C SER A 101 39.26 0.62 15.88
N PHE A 102 39.24 0.46 14.57
CA PHE A 102 39.28 -0.84 13.90
C PHE A 102 39.99 -0.71 12.55
N THR A 103 40.65 -1.79 12.15
CA THR A 103 41.41 -1.82 10.91
C THR A 103 40.47 -2.09 9.74
N LEU A 104 40.31 -1.12 8.83
CA LEU A 104 39.65 -1.35 7.55
C LEU A 104 40.56 -2.17 6.61
N PRO A 105 40.00 -2.99 5.69
CA PRO A 105 40.76 -3.52 4.56
C PRO A 105 41.43 -2.40 3.75
N GLU A 106 42.42 -2.78 2.93
CA GLU A 106 43.03 -1.85 1.98
C GLU A 106 41.97 -1.30 1.02
N LEU A 107 41.96 0.02 0.84
CA LEU A 107 41.09 0.66 -0.14
C LEU A 107 41.69 0.48 -1.54
N LEU A 108 40.79 0.38 -2.51
CA LEU A 108 41.12 0.43 -3.93
C LEU A 108 41.12 1.90 -4.36
N GLY A 109 42.26 2.58 -4.22
CA GLY A 109 42.38 4.02 -4.48
C GLY A 109 42.69 4.84 -3.22
N GLU A 110 42.69 6.17 -3.35
CA GLU A 110 43.16 7.10 -2.31
C GLU A 110 42.12 7.41 -1.22
N ASN A 111 40.84 7.17 -1.51
CA ASN A 111 39.73 7.50 -0.62
C ASN A 111 38.51 6.61 -0.90
N VAL A 112 37.50 6.70 -0.03
CA VAL A 112 36.28 5.89 -0.13
C VAL A 112 35.50 6.11 -1.44
N SER A 113 35.51 7.31 -2.01
CA SER A 113 34.82 7.57 -3.27
C SER A 113 35.44 6.77 -4.41
N GLN A 114 36.78 6.85 -4.57
CA GLN A 114 37.50 6.07 -5.57
C GLN A 114 37.34 4.56 -5.34
N HIS A 115 37.35 4.12 -4.08
CA HIS A 115 37.13 2.72 -3.74
C HIS A 115 35.81 2.17 -4.26
N PHE A 116 34.70 2.86 -4.01
CA PHE A 116 33.39 2.42 -4.50
C PHE A 116 33.24 2.57 -6.00
N GLU A 117 33.87 3.58 -6.60
CA GLU A 117 33.92 3.73 -8.04
C GLU A 117 34.64 2.55 -8.70
N THR A 118 35.84 2.20 -8.24
CA THR A 118 36.62 1.06 -8.76
C THR A 118 35.88 -0.27 -8.58
N ILE A 119 35.33 -0.54 -7.39
CA ILE A 119 34.53 -1.77 -7.16
C ILE A 119 33.36 -1.84 -8.13
N ALA A 120 32.62 -0.75 -8.30
CA ALA A 120 31.46 -0.74 -9.17
C ALA A 120 31.85 -0.88 -10.66
N GLN A 121 32.96 -0.28 -11.08
CA GLN A 121 33.52 -0.50 -12.42
C GLN A 121 33.83 -1.98 -12.62
N GLU A 122 34.60 -2.60 -11.73
CA GLU A 122 34.96 -4.02 -11.84
C GLU A 122 33.73 -4.94 -11.92
N LEU A 123 32.69 -4.68 -11.13
CA LEU A 123 31.47 -5.50 -11.11
C LEU A 123 30.56 -5.28 -12.32
N THR A 124 30.53 -4.08 -12.88
CA THR A 124 29.62 -3.73 -13.99
C THR A 124 30.25 -3.92 -15.37
N GLU A 125 31.58 -3.82 -15.46
CA GLU A 125 32.37 -3.88 -16.69
C GLU A 125 32.02 -5.09 -17.59
N PRO A 126 31.87 -6.34 -17.08
CA PRO A 126 31.53 -7.46 -17.94
C PRO A 126 30.18 -7.30 -18.66
N TYR A 127 29.21 -6.65 -18.02
CA TYR A 127 27.87 -6.40 -18.58
C TYR A 127 27.85 -5.17 -19.48
N VAL A 128 28.61 -4.12 -19.13
CA VAL A 128 28.76 -2.93 -19.98
C VAL A 128 29.40 -3.31 -21.32
N ARG A 129 30.40 -4.19 -21.32
CA ARG A 129 31.01 -4.71 -22.57
C ARG A 129 30.01 -5.41 -23.47
N LEU A 130 29.08 -6.18 -22.90
CA LEU A 130 28.01 -6.83 -23.67
C LEU A 130 27.12 -5.78 -24.34
N ILE A 131 26.73 -4.74 -23.59
CA ILE A 131 25.90 -3.65 -24.10
C ILE A 131 26.63 -2.84 -25.19
N ASP A 132 27.87 -2.45 -24.95
CA ASP A 132 28.63 -1.61 -25.87
C ASP A 132 29.03 -2.38 -27.16
N ALA A 133 29.02 -3.72 -27.14
CA ALA A 133 29.19 -4.58 -28.31
C ALA A 133 27.90 -4.76 -29.14
N THR A 134 26.77 -4.18 -28.73
CA THR A 134 25.49 -4.36 -29.43
C THR A 134 25.48 -3.62 -30.77
N PRO A 135 25.11 -4.28 -31.89
CA PRO A 135 25.00 -3.63 -33.19
C PRO A 135 23.82 -2.64 -33.24
N PRO A 136 23.80 -1.71 -34.20
CA PRO A 136 22.74 -0.70 -34.30
C PRO A 136 21.36 -1.26 -34.68
N LYS A 137 21.30 -2.49 -35.19
CA LYS A 137 20.09 -3.21 -35.59
C LYS A 137 20.19 -4.68 -35.17
N LEU A 138 19.06 -5.24 -34.77
CA LEU A 138 18.90 -6.68 -34.55
C LEU A 138 18.58 -7.41 -35.86
N PRO A 139 18.72 -8.75 -35.90
CA PRO A 139 18.33 -9.57 -37.05
C PRO A 139 16.86 -9.39 -37.44
N SER A 140 16.53 -9.62 -38.72
CA SER A 140 15.15 -9.64 -39.18
C SER A 140 14.37 -10.80 -38.56
N LEU A 141 13.06 -10.61 -38.38
CA LEU A 141 12.17 -11.67 -37.93
C LEU A 141 12.14 -12.80 -38.96
N PRO A 142 12.08 -14.07 -38.52
CA PRO A 142 11.93 -15.20 -39.44
C PRO A 142 10.60 -15.09 -40.20
N PRO A 143 10.54 -15.56 -41.47
CA PRO A 143 9.32 -15.51 -42.26
C PRO A 143 8.23 -16.44 -41.71
N ARG A 144 8.62 -17.47 -40.96
CA ARG A 144 7.72 -18.43 -40.33
C ARG A 144 8.32 -18.96 -39.03
N TRP A 145 7.50 -19.02 -38.00
CA TRP A 145 7.83 -19.62 -36.70
C TRP A 145 7.56 -21.12 -36.70
N GLU A 146 8.40 -21.90 -36.02
CA GLU A 146 8.25 -23.34 -35.90
C GLU A 146 7.56 -23.71 -34.59
N LEU A 147 6.61 -24.65 -34.65
CA LEU A 147 5.90 -25.17 -33.48
C LEU A 147 6.71 -26.32 -32.87
N ASN A 148 7.77 -25.97 -32.14
CA ASN A 148 8.67 -26.91 -31.48
C ASN A 148 8.74 -26.63 -29.97
N PRO A 149 8.72 -27.65 -29.09
CA PRO A 149 8.89 -27.43 -27.65
C PRO A 149 10.31 -26.94 -27.32
N GLY A 150 10.40 -26.06 -26.32
CA GLY A 150 11.65 -25.45 -25.89
C GLY A 150 12.14 -24.36 -26.84
N TRP A 151 13.44 -24.11 -26.84
CA TRP A 151 14.05 -23.05 -27.65
C TRP A 151 14.29 -23.49 -29.10
N THR A 152 13.85 -22.66 -30.04
CA THR A 152 14.24 -22.70 -31.46
C THR A 152 14.98 -21.41 -31.80
N ARG A 153 16.18 -21.54 -32.36
CA ARG A 153 17.05 -20.45 -32.81
C ARG A 153 16.83 -20.20 -34.29
N TYR A 154 16.64 -18.95 -34.67
CA TYR A 154 16.47 -18.48 -36.04
C TYR A 154 17.65 -17.59 -36.42
N THR A 155 18.29 -17.96 -37.52
CA THR A 155 19.28 -17.14 -38.24
C THR A 155 18.79 -16.94 -39.67
N ASP A 156 19.44 -16.07 -40.43
CA ASP A 156 19.08 -15.84 -41.84
C ASP A 156 19.15 -17.11 -42.70
N VAL A 157 19.91 -18.12 -42.24
CA VAL A 157 20.19 -19.37 -42.99
C VAL A 157 19.31 -20.53 -42.54
N GLN A 158 19.02 -20.65 -41.25
CA GLN A 158 18.37 -21.85 -40.69
C GLN A 158 17.66 -21.61 -39.36
N ALA A 159 16.66 -22.46 -39.10
CA ALA A 159 16.03 -22.66 -37.79
C ALA A 159 16.60 -23.94 -37.14
N THR A 160 17.08 -23.85 -35.90
CA THR A 160 17.66 -24.98 -35.18
C THR A 160 17.16 -25.06 -33.74
N ARG A 161 16.81 -26.26 -33.28
CA ARG A 161 16.46 -26.48 -31.86
C ARG A 161 17.70 -26.39 -30.99
N VAL A 162 17.59 -25.69 -29.87
CA VAL A 162 18.67 -25.50 -28.90
C VAL A 162 18.15 -25.68 -27.47
N CYS A 163 19.03 -25.99 -26.52
CA CYS A 163 18.63 -26.13 -25.11
C CYS A 163 18.51 -24.78 -24.39
N CYS A 164 19.27 -23.77 -24.83
CA CYS A 164 19.23 -22.41 -24.35
C CYS A 164 19.83 -21.46 -25.42
N PRO A 165 19.59 -20.14 -25.34
CA PRO A 165 20.25 -19.17 -26.20
C PRO A 165 21.78 -19.20 -26.07
N PHE A 166 22.49 -18.93 -27.17
CA PHE A 166 23.95 -19.03 -27.21
C PHE A 166 24.63 -17.73 -26.82
N GLU A 167 24.04 -16.59 -27.18
CA GLU A 167 24.63 -15.29 -26.91
C GLU A 167 24.39 -14.83 -25.46
N ASP A 168 25.25 -13.92 -25.00
CA ASP A 168 25.25 -13.43 -23.62
C ASP A 168 24.46 -12.12 -23.43
N LEU A 169 24.05 -11.46 -24.51
CA LEU A 169 23.12 -10.33 -24.46
C LEU A 169 21.83 -10.68 -25.20
N LEU A 170 20.70 -10.55 -24.52
CA LEU A 170 19.39 -10.90 -25.05
C LEU A 170 18.37 -9.81 -24.69
N PHE A 171 17.56 -9.41 -25.67
CA PHE A 171 16.31 -8.69 -25.43
C PHE A 171 15.18 -9.71 -25.31
N PHE A 172 14.28 -9.57 -24.34
CA PHE A 172 13.42 -10.67 -23.94
C PHE A 172 12.03 -10.21 -23.49
N ASP A 173 11.02 -11.01 -23.84
CA ASP A 173 9.62 -10.86 -23.45
C ASP A 173 8.93 -12.24 -23.34
N VAL A 174 8.01 -12.40 -22.38
CA VAL A 174 7.31 -13.65 -22.07
C VAL A 174 5.81 -13.44 -21.96
N GLU A 175 5.07 -14.35 -22.58
CA GLU A 175 3.61 -14.42 -22.46
C GLU A 175 3.15 -15.61 -21.61
N VAL A 176 2.00 -15.41 -20.97
CA VAL A 176 1.36 -16.36 -20.04
C VAL A 176 -0.15 -16.38 -20.29
N LEU A 177 -0.76 -17.57 -20.27
CA LEU A 177 -2.22 -17.72 -20.28
C LEU A 177 -2.79 -17.50 -18.87
N VAL A 178 -3.18 -16.26 -18.57
CA VAL A 178 -3.50 -15.77 -17.20
C VAL A 178 -4.62 -16.57 -16.52
N GLN A 179 -5.63 -17.01 -17.28
CA GLN A 179 -6.76 -17.78 -16.73
C GLN A 179 -6.39 -19.23 -16.40
N GLU A 180 -5.36 -19.77 -17.04
CA GLU A 180 -4.95 -21.15 -16.86
C GLU A 180 -3.90 -21.28 -15.74
N SER A 181 -2.77 -20.60 -15.85
CA SER A 181 -1.67 -20.72 -14.89
C SER A 181 -0.71 -19.53 -14.93
N ASN A 182 0.22 -19.48 -13.97
CA ASN A 182 1.32 -18.51 -13.97
C ASN A 182 2.57 -19.00 -14.74
N ALA A 183 2.52 -20.18 -15.36
CA ALA A 183 3.63 -20.75 -16.11
C ALA A 183 3.78 -20.07 -17.49
N PRO A 184 5.01 -19.88 -17.99
CA PRO A 184 5.23 -19.33 -19.33
C PRO A 184 4.61 -20.23 -20.40
N ILE A 185 4.01 -19.61 -21.43
CA ILE A 185 3.46 -20.33 -22.59
C ILE A 185 4.31 -20.12 -23.84
N LEU A 186 4.78 -18.90 -24.06
CA LEU A 186 5.54 -18.47 -25.22
C LEU A 186 6.51 -17.39 -24.77
N ALA A 187 7.73 -17.41 -25.29
CA ALA A 187 8.66 -16.31 -25.07
C ALA A 187 9.51 -16.06 -26.31
N VAL A 188 9.89 -14.80 -26.51
CA VAL A 188 10.80 -14.42 -27.59
C VAL A 188 12.05 -13.78 -26.99
N ALA A 189 13.21 -14.21 -27.49
CA ALA A 189 14.46 -13.53 -27.19
C ALA A 189 15.16 -13.14 -28.50
N MET A 190 15.83 -11.98 -28.51
CA MET A 190 16.65 -11.56 -29.64
C MET A 190 18.04 -11.16 -29.17
N SER A 191 19.05 -11.67 -29.86
CA SER A 191 20.45 -11.30 -29.68
C SER A 191 20.95 -10.53 -30.92
N PRO A 192 22.15 -9.96 -30.86
CA PRO A 192 22.81 -9.41 -32.05
C PRO A 192 22.87 -10.35 -33.26
N ASN A 193 22.85 -11.67 -33.02
CA ASN A 193 23.16 -12.68 -34.05
C ASN A 193 21.97 -13.58 -34.40
N ALA A 194 20.94 -13.66 -33.56
CA ALA A 194 19.81 -14.57 -33.78
C ALA A 194 18.52 -14.11 -33.09
N CYS A 195 17.39 -14.59 -33.62
CA CYS A 195 16.10 -14.53 -32.96
C CYS A 195 15.78 -15.91 -32.35
N TYR A 196 15.05 -15.95 -31.25
CA TYR A 196 14.72 -17.16 -30.52
C TYR A 196 13.25 -17.19 -30.17
N LEU A 197 12.62 -18.34 -30.34
CA LEU A 197 11.27 -18.63 -29.84
C LEU A 197 11.36 -19.77 -28.83
N TRP A 198 10.81 -19.57 -27.64
CA TRP A 198 10.59 -20.63 -26.67
C TRP A 198 9.11 -20.97 -26.60
N LEU A 199 8.78 -22.25 -26.68
CA LEU A 199 7.41 -22.73 -26.51
C LEU A 199 7.32 -23.74 -25.38
N SER A 200 6.29 -23.57 -24.55
CA SER A 200 6.01 -24.46 -23.44
C SER A 200 5.58 -25.84 -23.93
N ASP A 201 6.04 -26.89 -23.24
CA ASP A 201 5.58 -28.27 -23.46
C ASP A 201 4.05 -28.42 -23.30
N ARG A 202 3.40 -27.47 -22.61
CA ARG A 202 1.94 -27.43 -22.43
C ARG A 202 1.19 -27.28 -23.75
N LEU A 203 1.78 -26.59 -24.74
CA LEU A 203 1.21 -26.49 -26.09
C LEU A 203 1.20 -27.83 -26.84
N PHE A 204 1.85 -28.85 -26.30
CA PHE A 204 1.98 -30.19 -26.87
C PHE A 204 1.31 -31.26 -26.02
N GLY A 205 0.32 -30.87 -25.20
CA GLY A 205 -0.51 -31.80 -24.42
C GLY A 205 0.10 -32.26 -23.08
N LYS A 206 1.21 -31.67 -22.63
CA LYS A 206 1.70 -31.93 -21.26
C LYS A 206 0.89 -31.13 -20.23
N GLU A 207 0.16 -31.84 -19.38
CA GLU A 207 -0.58 -31.22 -18.28
C GLU A 207 0.33 -30.80 -17.11
N LEU A 208 -0.16 -29.86 -16.30
CA LEU A 208 0.49 -29.45 -15.06
C LEU A 208 0.23 -30.51 -13.98
N ALA A 209 1.29 -31.08 -13.40
CA ALA A 209 1.18 -32.13 -12.39
C ALA A 209 0.38 -31.71 -11.13
N ASN A 210 0.30 -30.40 -10.83
CA ASN A 210 -0.25 -29.86 -9.58
C ASN A 210 -1.26 -28.70 -9.80
N GLY A 211 -2.03 -28.72 -10.89
CA GLY A 211 -2.99 -27.64 -11.20
C GLY A 211 -2.30 -26.35 -11.64
N ARG A 212 -2.62 -25.18 -11.06
CA ARG A 212 -2.08 -23.87 -11.50
C ARG A 212 -0.61 -23.59 -11.14
N GLN A 213 0.04 -24.46 -10.37
CA GLN A 213 1.39 -24.21 -9.85
C GLN A 213 2.46 -24.53 -10.91
N CYS A 214 3.40 -23.59 -11.10
CA CYS A 214 4.51 -23.74 -12.02
C CYS A 214 5.71 -24.39 -11.31
N GLU A 215 6.28 -25.42 -11.92
CA GLU A 215 7.45 -26.13 -11.42
C GLU A 215 8.71 -25.74 -12.19
N LEU A 216 9.89 -25.95 -11.58
CA LEU A 216 11.18 -25.56 -12.15
C LEU A 216 11.41 -26.06 -13.59
N PRO A 217 11.07 -27.31 -13.98
CA PRO A 217 11.27 -27.78 -15.36
C PRO A 217 10.39 -27.08 -16.41
N GLN A 218 9.36 -26.37 -15.98
CA GLN A 218 8.44 -25.64 -16.85
C GLN A 218 8.89 -24.18 -17.09
N LEU A 219 9.93 -23.74 -16.38
CA LEU A 219 10.49 -22.41 -16.51
C LEU A 219 11.54 -22.35 -17.63
N ILE A 220 11.78 -21.15 -18.13
CA ILE A 220 12.62 -20.90 -19.30
C ILE A 220 14.10 -20.94 -18.90
N PRO A 221 14.93 -21.81 -19.52
CA PRO A 221 16.36 -21.89 -19.22
C PRO A 221 17.20 -20.96 -20.12
N PHE A 222 18.15 -20.25 -19.55
CA PHE A 222 19.15 -19.42 -20.23
C PHE A 222 20.58 -19.92 -20.07
N TYR A 223 20.85 -20.82 -19.11
CA TYR A 223 22.10 -21.57 -19.08
C TYR A 223 21.91 -23.04 -19.46
N SER A 224 22.88 -23.54 -20.23
CA SER A 224 23.03 -24.99 -20.41
C SER A 224 23.49 -25.64 -19.10
N SER A 225 23.04 -26.87 -18.86
CA SER A 225 23.51 -27.72 -17.76
C SER A 225 25.02 -27.97 -17.79
N HIS A 226 25.65 -27.87 -18.96
CA HIS A 226 27.06 -28.16 -19.19
C HIS A 226 27.97 -26.92 -19.13
N LEU A 227 27.42 -25.71 -19.15
CA LEU A 227 28.19 -24.47 -19.12
C LEU A 227 28.40 -23.98 -17.68
N LYS A 228 29.49 -23.25 -17.45
CA LYS A 228 29.71 -22.55 -16.18
C LYS A 228 28.66 -21.44 -16.06
N ARG A 229 27.65 -21.65 -15.22
CA ARG A 229 26.59 -20.68 -14.89
C ARG A 229 27.10 -19.36 -14.28
N SER A 230 28.40 -19.24 -14.02
CA SER A 230 29.05 -18.02 -13.54
C SER A 230 29.44 -17.06 -14.67
N SER A 231 29.32 -17.43 -15.96
CA SER A 231 29.64 -16.51 -17.05
C SER A 231 28.62 -15.35 -17.10
N PRO A 232 29.06 -14.09 -17.33
CA PRO A 232 28.16 -12.96 -17.42
C PRO A 232 27.14 -13.14 -18.55
N LYS A 233 25.84 -12.98 -18.24
CA LYS A 233 24.75 -12.95 -19.21
C LYS A 233 23.78 -11.83 -18.81
N LEU A 234 23.35 -11.03 -19.77
CA LEU A 234 22.45 -9.89 -19.57
C LEU A 234 21.16 -10.07 -20.37
N ILE A 235 20.05 -10.02 -19.67
CA ILE A 235 18.71 -9.98 -20.27
C ILE A 235 18.14 -8.57 -20.11
N ILE A 236 17.71 -7.96 -21.20
CA ILE A 236 17.09 -6.64 -21.23
C ILE A 236 15.62 -6.79 -21.62
N GLY A 237 14.73 -6.21 -20.83
CA GLY A 237 13.30 -6.24 -21.10
C GLY A 237 12.60 -4.94 -20.73
N HIS A 238 11.29 -4.90 -20.93
CA HIS A 238 10.44 -3.82 -20.47
C HIS A 238 9.48 -4.34 -19.41
N PHE A 239 9.59 -3.81 -18.19
CA PHE A 239 8.96 -4.38 -17.00
C PHE A 239 9.42 -5.83 -16.71
N ILE A 240 10.71 -6.08 -16.94
CA ILE A 240 11.35 -7.41 -16.95
C ILE A 240 11.12 -8.26 -15.69
N SER A 241 10.72 -7.66 -14.56
CA SER A 241 10.41 -8.43 -13.34
C SER A 241 9.29 -9.45 -13.55
N TYR A 242 8.36 -9.18 -14.46
CA TYR A 242 7.30 -10.13 -14.81
C TYR A 242 7.88 -11.35 -15.55
N ASP A 243 8.72 -11.10 -16.55
CA ASP A 243 9.37 -12.12 -17.37
C ASP A 243 10.41 -12.92 -16.58
N ARG A 244 11.22 -12.22 -15.76
CA ARG A 244 12.22 -12.80 -14.86
C ARG A 244 11.62 -13.88 -13.98
N ALA A 245 10.40 -13.70 -13.49
CA ALA A 245 9.73 -14.70 -12.66
C ALA A 245 9.45 -16.02 -13.40
N ARG A 246 9.59 -16.06 -14.74
CA ARG A 246 9.42 -17.24 -15.61
C ARG A 246 10.76 -17.84 -16.04
N VAL A 247 11.88 -17.29 -15.58
CA VAL A 247 13.22 -17.79 -15.86
C VAL A 247 13.65 -18.79 -14.79
N GLY A 248 14.00 -20.01 -15.21
CA GLY A 248 14.36 -21.11 -14.30
C GLY A 248 15.66 -20.87 -13.54
N ASP A 249 16.63 -20.19 -14.18
CA ASP A 249 17.95 -19.93 -13.61
C ASP A 249 17.92 -19.08 -12.33
N GLU A 250 16.88 -18.26 -12.15
CA GLU A 250 16.71 -17.40 -10.96
C GLU A 250 16.28 -18.17 -9.70
N TYR A 251 15.77 -19.38 -9.89
CA TYR A 251 15.35 -20.25 -8.79
C TYR A 251 16.43 -21.26 -8.39
N LEU A 252 17.57 -21.24 -9.07
CA LEU A 252 18.71 -22.10 -8.74
C LEU A 252 19.35 -21.65 -7.41
N PRO A 253 19.71 -22.60 -6.53
CA PRO A 253 20.39 -22.26 -5.27
C PRO A 253 21.79 -21.65 -5.47
N GLN A 254 22.43 -21.92 -6.61
CA GLN A 254 23.76 -21.41 -6.93
C GLN A 254 23.65 -20.05 -7.62
N ILE A 255 24.49 -19.11 -7.20
CA ILE A 255 24.58 -17.79 -7.83
C ILE A 255 25.03 -17.96 -9.27
N THR A 256 24.29 -17.32 -10.20
CA THR A 256 24.63 -17.27 -11.61
C THR A 256 25.19 -15.90 -12.00
N GLY A 257 25.81 -15.83 -13.18
CA GLY A 257 26.22 -14.58 -13.82
C GLY A 257 25.08 -13.85 -14.53
N LEU A 258 23.84 -14.33 -14.43
CA LEU A 258 22.68 -13.72 -15.07
C LEU A 258 22.29 -12.42 -14.38
N ARG A 259 22.11 -11.36 -15.14
CA ARG A 259 21.55 -10.09 -14.67
C ARG A 259 20.45 -9.62 -15.60
N PHE A 260 19.57 -8.79 -15.05
CA PHE A 260 18.44 -8.21 -15.78
C PHE A 260 18.57 -6.70 -15.78
N LEU A 261 18.22 -6.08 -16.90
CA LEU A 261 18.11 -4.64 -17.01
C LEU A 261 16.72 -4.27 -17.55
N ASP A 262 16.06 -3.36 -16.83
CA ASP A 262 14.68 -2.97 -17.13
C ASP A 262 14.61 -1.59 -17.77
N THR A 263 14.15 -1.55 -19.02
CA THR A 263 13.95 -0.29 -19.75
C THR A 263 12.87 0.58 -19.10
N MET A 264 11.87 0.00 -18.42
CA MET A 264 10.87 0.76 -17.68
C MET A 264 11.51 1.48 -16.48
N SER A 265 12.28 0.76 -15.66
CA SER A 265 13.00 1.34 -14.51
C SER A 265 14.03 2.39 -14.93
N MET A 266 14.74 2.17 -16.04
CA MET A 266 15.63 3.18 -16.62
C MET A 266 14.85 4.42 -17.06
N HIS A 267 13.70 4.26 -17.73
CA HIS A 267 12.85 5.38 -18.13
C HIS A 267 12.37 6.17 -16.91
N ILE A 268 11.91 5.49 -15.86
CA ILE A 268 11.49 6.14 -14.60
C ILE A 268 12.65 6.94 -13.99
N SER A 269 13.87 6.41 -14.06
CA SER A 269 15.06 7.08 -13.52
C SER A 269 15.43 8.35 -14.30
N VAL A 270 15.29 8.32 -15.62
CA VAL A 270 15.69 9.45 -16.50
C VAL A 270 14.58 10.50 -16.63
N SER A 271 13.34 10.06 -16.88
CA SER A 271 12.21 10.91 -17.30
C SER A 271 10.91 10.59 -16.54
N GLY A 272 11.00 9.95 -15.37
CA GLY A 272 9.85 9.51 -14.59
C GLY A 272 9.00 10.64 -14.00
N LEU A 273 7.76 10.28 -13.68
CA LEU A 273 6.76 11.19 -13.14
C LEU A 273 6.44 10.89 -11.66
N THR A 274 6.26 11.95 -10.88
CA THR A 274 5.61 11.84 -9.56
C THR A 274 4.14 11.43 -9.71
N THR A 275 3.52 10.95 -8.64
CA THR A 275 2.11 10.50 -8.66
C THR A 275 1.15 11.60 -9.14
N THR A 276 1.32 12.83 -8.67
CA THR A 276 0.50 13.97 -9.11
C THR A 276 0.73 14.29 -10.58
N GLN A 277 1.98 14.36 -11.02
CA GLN A 277 2.31 14.62 -12.43
C GLN A 277 1.79 13.52 -13.36
N ARG A 278 1.80 12.25 -12.94
CA ARG A 278 1.22 11.14 -13.70
C ARG A 278 -0.27 11.33 -13.95
N HIS A 279 -1.03 11.74 -12.92
CA HIS A 279 -2.45 12.02 -13.07
C HIS A 279 -2.71 13.21 -14.01
N LEU A 280 -1.89 14.27 -13.91
CA LEU A 280 -1.97 15.41 -14.82
C LEU A 280 -1.62 15.03 -16.26
N LYS A 281 -0.56 14.24 -16.49
CA LYS A 281 -0.19 13.71 -17.81
C LYS A 281 -1.33 12.88 -18.41
N LEU A 282 -1.92 11.96 -17.63
CA LEU A 282 -3.04 11.14 -18.07
C LEU A 282 -4.27 11.99 -18.43
N ALA A 283 -4.58 13.00 -17.62
CA ALA A 283 -5.66 13.95 -17.90
C ALA A 283 -5.38 14.72 -19.19
N SER A 284 -4.15 15.18 -19.40
CA SER A 284 -3.73 15.87 -20.62
C SER A 284 -3.84 14.98 -21.86
N ASP A 285 -3.33 13.76 -21.80
CA ASP A 285 -3.34 12.82 -22.93
C ASP A 285 -4.77 12.45 -23.33
N LYS A 286 -5.68 12.34 -22.35
CA LYS A 286 -7.11 12.10 -22.58
C LYS A 286 -7.92 13.37 -22.81
N ARG A 287 -7.29 14.54 -22.85
CA ARG A 287 -7.94 15.87 -22.99
C ARG A 287 -9.02 16.15 -21.93
N LEU A 288 -8.85 15.62 -20.72
CA LEU A 288 -9.77 15.74 -19.58
C LEU A 288 -9.50 17.00 -18.74
N TYR A 289 -9.39 18.15 -19.39
CA TYR A 289 -9.04 19.43 -18.73
C TYR A 289 -10.14 19.97 -17.79
N ASN A 290 -11.34 19.41 -17.86
CA ASN A 290 -12.47 19.77 -16.98
C ASN A 290 -12.49 19.04 -15.63
N ASN A 291 -11.56 18.11 -15.39
CA ASN A 291 -11.48 17.39 -14.12
C ASN A 291 -11.13 18.34 -12.96
N LYS A 292 -11.73 18.13 -11.77
CA LYS A 292 -11.42 18.85 -10.53
C LYS A 292 -9.92 18.96 -10.25
N LEU A 293 -9.17 17.88 -10.49
CA LEU A 293 -7.73 17.86 -10.30
C LEU A 293 -7.00 18.80 -11.28
N TRP A 294 -7.35 18.77 -12.57
CA TRP A 294 -6.72 19.68 -13.54
C TRP A 294 -6.99 21.14 -13.17
N ARG A 295 -8.24 21.46 -12.81
CA ARG A 295 -8.67 22.79 -12.39
C ARG A 295 -8.02 23.28 -11.09
N SER A 296 -7.69 22.38 -10.16
CA SER A 296 -7.01 22.78 -8.92
C SER A 296 -5.55 23.19 -9.16
N PHE A 297 -4.90 22.63 -10.18
CA PHE A 297 -3.53 22.97 -10.55
C PHE A 297 -3.46 24.08 -11.61
N PHE A 298 -4.46 24.18 -12.49
CA PHE A 298 -4.54 25.18 -13.56
C PHE A 298 -5.89 25.91 -13.54
N PRO A 299 -6.18 26.73 -12.50
CA PRO A 299 -7.48 27.39 -12.34
C PRO A 299 -7.80 28.41 -13.44
N GLU A 300 -6.78 29.07 -14.00
CA GLU A 300 -6.94 30.11 -15.05
C GLU A 300 -7.14 29.54 -16.46
N SER A 301 -7.00 28.22 -16.68
CA SER A 301 -7.15 27.61 -18.00
C SER A 301 -8.59 27.58 -18.53
N SER A 302 -9.56 28.10 -17.76
CA SER A 302 -11.00 28.05 -18.06
C SER A 302 -11.52 29.25 -18.86
N SER A 303 -10.77 30.35 -18.94
CA SER A 303 -11.33 31.65 -19.38
C SER A 303 -11.18 31.94 -20.88
N ARG A 304 -10.25 31.30 -21.59
CA ARG A 304 -10.08 31.40 -23.05
C ARG A 304 -9.50 30.07 -23.53
N GLY A 305 -10.04 29.53 -24.62
CA GLY A 305 -9.58 28.28 -25.26
C GLY A 305 -8.16 28.33 -25.86
N GLN A 306 -7.19 28.89 -25.13
CA GLN A 306 -5.81 29.15 -25.56
C GLN A 306 -4.79 28.14 -25.03
N TYR A 307 -5.19 27.17 -24.19
CA TYR A 307 -4.30 26.12 -23.68
C TYR A 307 -4.63 24.75 -24.27
N LEU A 308 -4.73 24.67 -25.59
CA LEU A 308 -4.74 23.41 -26.32
C LEU A 308 -3.29 23.04 -26.66
N PRO A 309 -2.75 21.91 -26.19
CA PRO A 309 -1.37 21.51 -26.46
C PRO A 309 -1.19 20.93 -27.88
N THR A 310 -1.89 21.47 -28.88
CA THR A 310 -1.99 20.86 -30.21
C THR A 310 -1.48 21.69 -31.38
N ASN A 311 -0.84 22.85 -31.19
CA ASN A 311 -0.09 23.49 -32.29
C ASN A 311 1.12 24.21 -31.71
N GLY A 312 2.30 23.96 -32.29
CA GLY A 312 3.62 24.25 -31.74
C GLY A 312 4.02 25.73 -31.56
N ASN A 313 3.08 26.63 -31.28
CA ASN A 313 3.37 28.03 -30.98
C ASN A 313 2.82 28.39 -29.59
N ALA A 314 3.76 28.66 -28.67
CA ALA A 314 3.60 29.17 -27.30
C ALA A 314 2.91 28.23 -26.29
N THR A 315 3.62 27.18 -25.87
CA THR A 315 3.39 26.59 -24.54
C THR A 315 3.67 27.66 -23.48
N SER A 316 2.78 27.85 -22.49
CA SER A 316 3.24 28.47 -21.25
C SER A 316 4.33 27.58 -20.66
N ASN A 317 5.40 28.17 -20.14
CA ASN A 317 6.52 27.43 -19.56
C ASN A 317 6.08 26.38 -18.52
N GLU A 318 4.91 26.57 -17.90
CA GLU A 318 4.32 25.69 -16.88
C GLU A 318 3.89 24.31 -17.39
N LEU A 319 3.54 24.16 -18.67
CA LEU A 319 3.05 22.88 -19.24
C LEU A 319 4.07 22.18 -20.15
N LYS A 320 5.25 22.80 -20.38
CA LYS A 320 6.29 22.25 -21.27
C LYS A 320 6.75 20.85 -20.83
N TRP A 321 6.89 20.64 -19.51
CA TRP A 321 7.32 19.36 -18.95
C TRP A 321 6.38 18.19 -19.32
N VAL A 322 5.09 18.45 -19.55
CA VAL A 322 4.10 17.40 -19.93
C VAL A 322 4.46 16.75 -21.26
N THR A 323 5.13 17.49 -22.15
CA THR A 323 5.58 17.00 -23.46
C THR A 323 6.98 16.37 -23.43
N GLU A 324 7.74 16.60 -22.37
CA GLU A 324 9.13 16.12 -22.17
C GLU A 324 9.20 14.82 -21.34
N THR A 325 8.05 14.16 -21.14
CA THR A 325 7.93 12.95 -20.32
C THR A 325 6.84 12.02 -20.87
N SER A 326 6.80 10.80 -20.34
CA SER A 326 5.86 9.75 -20.76
C SER A 326 5.31 8.99 -19.56
N LEU A 327 4.21 8.29 -19.78
CA LEU A 327 3.79 7.19 -18.93
C LEU A 327 4.72 5.98 -19.15
N ASN A 328 4.63 5.01 -18.25
CA ASN A 328 5.63 3.95 -18.12
C ASN A 328 5.49 2.79 -19.13
N GLY A 329 4.34 2.62 -19.79
CA GLY A 329 4.12 1.45 -20.65
C GLY A 329 4.96 1.49 -21.92
N LEU A 330 5.37 0.32 -22.42
CA LEU A 330 6.26 0.18 -23.58
C LEU A 330 5.82 1.02 -24.77
N VAL A 331 4.52 0.99 -25.08
CA VAL A 331 3.91 1.76 -26.16
C VAL A 331 4.14 3.27 -26.01
N ASP A 332 3.94 3.80 -24.81
CA ASP A 332 4.08 5.23 -24.52
C ASP A 332 5.56 5.63 -24.51
N VAL A 333 6.41 4.80 -23.89
CA VAL A 333 7.86 4.99 -23.82
C VAL A 333 8.51 4.91 -25.21
N PHE A 334 8.06 3.99 -26.06
CA PHE A 334 8.50 3.87 -27.46
C PHE A 334 8.13 5.11 -28.27
N LYS A 335 6.87 5.56 -28.20
CA LYS A 335 6.46 6.82 -28.84
C LYS A 335 7.31 7.99 -28.36
N PHE A 336 7.60 8.03 -27.06
CA PHE A 336 8.34 9.12 -26.45
C PHE A 336 9.80 9.16 -26.87
N TYR A 337 10.55 8.06 -26.81
CA TYR A 337 11.97 8.05 -27.16
C TYR A 337 12.22 7.87 -28.65
N CYS A 338 11.53 6.93 -29.30
CA CYS A 338 11.78 6.59 -30.70
C CYS A 338 11.08 7.55 -31.67
N LYS A 339 10.12 8.36 -31.21
CA LYS A 339 9.34 9.31 -32.02
C LYS A 339 8.65 8.67 -33.23
N LYS A 340 8.21 7.42 -33.05
CA LYS A 340 7.51 6.60 -34.05
C LYS A 340 6.19 6.13 -33.50
N ASP A 341 5.25 5.83 -34.40
CA ASP A 341 4.06 5.09 -34.01
C ASP A 341 4.41 3.63 -33.68
N PRO A 342 3.84 3.07 -32.61
CA PRO A 342 4.11 1.71 -32.18
C PRO A 342 3.52 0.73 -33.19
N PRO A 343 4.31 -0.21 -33.74
CA PRO A 343 3.81 -1.21 -34.69
C PRO A 343 2.94 -2.29 -34.04
N GLN A 344 2.93 -2.36 -32.71
CA GLN A 344 2.21 -3.36 -31.94
C GLN A 344 0.69 -3.23 -32.06
N ASN A 345 0.00 -4.36 -32.27
CA ASN A 345 -1.45 -4.45 -32.19
C ASN A 345 -1.89 -4.98 -30.81
N LYS A 346 -2.61 -4.16 -30.05
CA LYS A 346 -3.08 -4.47 -28.69
C LYS A 346 -4.09 -5.63 -28.62
N ASP A 347 -4.80 -5.92 -29.70
CA ASP A 347 -5.88 -6.92 -29.68
C ASP A 347 -5.34 -8.34 -29.46
N LYS A 348 -4.08 -8.59 -29.86
CA LYS A 348 -3.43 -9.90 -29.73
C LYS A 348 -3.17 -10.29 -28.27
N ARG A 349 -2.96 -9.31 -27.40
CA ARG A 349 -2.81 -9.51 -25.94
C ARG A 349 -4.03 -10.17 -25.31
N ALA A 350 -5.24 -9.94 -25.86
CA ALA A 350 -6.47 -10.49 -25.33
C ALA A 350 -6.47 -12.04 -25.35
N VAL A 351 -5.75 -12.66 -26.29
CA VAL A 351 -5.59 -14.12 -26.36
C VAL A 351 -4.86 -14.64 -25.13
N PHE A 352 -3.80 -13.96 -24.68
CA PHE A 352 -3.07 -14.36 -23.47
C PHE A 352 -3.86 -14.09 -22.18
N GLU A 353 -4.73 -13.07 -22.18
CA GLU A 353 -5.56 -12.72 -21.01
C GLU A 353 -6.81 -13.59 -20.84
N LYS A 354 -7.40 -14.07 -21.94
CA LYS A 354 -8.72 -14.71 -21.93
C LYS A 354 -8.86 -15.96 -22.79
N GLY A 355 -7.89 -16.25 -23.65
CA GLY A 355 -7.90 -17.43 -24.52
C GLY A 355 -7.43 -18.70 -23.81
N ALA A 356 -7.42 -19.78 -24.58
CA ALA A 356 -6.95 -21.11 -24.18
C ALA A 356 -5.68 -21.52 -24.94
N ILE A 357 -5.09 -22.65 -24.57
CA ILE A 357 -3.95 -23.27 -25.26
C ILE A 357 -4.19 -23.42 -26.77
N GLU A 358 -5.38 -23.85 -27.19
CA GLU A 358 -5.72 -24.09 -28.58
C GLU A 358 -5.67 -22.79 -29.40
N ASP A 359 -6.06 -21.66 -28.80
CA ASP A 359 -6.01 -20.35 -29.45
C ASP A 359 -4.56 -19.94 -29.74
N VAL A 360 -3.63 -20.26 -28.84
CA VAL A 360 -2.19 -19.99 -29.03
C VAL A 360 -1.62 -20.85 -30.15
N VAL A 361 -1.97 -22.14 -30.20
CA VAL A 361 -1.52 -23.05 -31.26
C VAL A 361 -2.04 -22.60 -32.63
N ASN A 362 -3.33 -22.26 -32.72
CA ASN A 362 -3.99 -21.85 -33.96
C ASN A 362 -3.47 -20.51 -34.49
N ASN A 363 -3.08 -19.59 -33.59
CA ASN A 363 -2.62 -18.24 -33.95
C ASN A 363 -1.12 -18.02 -33.70
N LEU A 364 -0.32 -19.10 -33.62
CA LEU A 364 1.10 -19.06 -33.23
C LEU A 364 1.90 -18.00 -34.01
N GLN A 365 1.73 -17.94 -35.33
CA GLN A 365 2.52 -17.05 -36.18
C GLN A 365 2.31 -15.59 -35.80
N GLU A 366 1.05 -15.21 -35.58
CA GLU A 366 0.68 -13.84 -35.26
C GLU A 366 1.08 -13.42 -33.85
N LEU A 367 0.96 -14.36 -32.90
CA LEU A 367 1.29 -14.15 -31.48
C LEU A 367 2.81 -14.12 -31.26
N ALA A 368 3.57 -15.03 -31.86
CA ALA A 368 5.04 -15.01 -31.81
C ALA A 368 5.60 -13.72 -32.44
N THR A 369 5.03 -13.29 -33.57
CA THR A 369 5.41 -12.02 -34.22
C THR A 369 5.08 -10.81 -33.35
N TYR A 370 3.95 -10.84 -32.63
CA TYR A 370 3.59 -9.80 -31.67
C TYR A 370 4.61 -9.70 -30.53
N CYS A 371 4.97 -10.83 -29.91
CA CYS A 371 5.99 -10.84 -28.84
C CYS A 371 7.36 -10.39 -29.37
N ALA A 372 7.73 -10.83 -30.57
CA ALA A 372 8.97 -10.39 -31.22
C ALA A 372 8.96 -8.88 -31.54
N THR A 373 7.79 -8.30 -31.85
CA THR A 373 7.62 -6.87 -32.06
C THR A 373 7.87 -6.10 -30.76
N ASP A 374 7.41 -6.61 -29.61
CA ASP A 374 7.64 -6.00 -28.30
C ASP A 374 9.13 -6.03 -27.91
N VAL A 375 9.81 -7.14 -28.22
CA VAL A 375 11.27 -7.27 -28.05
C VAL A 375 12.02 -6.26 -28.94
N LEU A 376 11.62 -6.10 -30.20
CA LEU A 376 12.19 -5.09 -31.11
C LEU A 376 11.96 -3.65 -30.62
N MET A 377 10.74 -3.35 -30.17
CA MET A 377 10.41 -2.03 -29.58
C MET A 377 11.26 -1.76 -28.34
N THR A 378 11.44 -2.77 -27.49
CA THR A 378 12.29 -2.70 -26.29
C THR A 378 13.74 -2.42 -26.65
N PHE A 379 14.28 -3.08 -27.68
CA PHE A 379 15.61 -2.79 -28.21
C PHE A 379 15.76 -1.35 -28.69
N GLU A 380 14.82 -0.85 -29.49
CA GLU A 380 14.86 0.53 -29.99
C GLU A 380 14.80 1.55 -28.85
N VAL A 381 13.90 1.33 -27.87
CA VAL A 381 13.82 2.15 -26.66
C VAL A 381 15.14 2.14 -25.91
N PHE A 382 15.71 0.95 -25.67
CA PHE A 382 16.96 0.80 -24.95
C PHE A 382 18.11 1.57 -25.62
N ARG A 383 18.18 1.52 -26.96
CA ARG A 383 19.22 2.20 -27.74
C ARG A 383 19.20 3.72 -27.57
N GLU A 384 18.01 4.33 -27.49
CA GLU A 384 17.86 5.77 -27.23
C GLU A 384 18.02 6.12 -25.75
N LEU A 385 17.64 5.21 -24.85
CA LEU A 385 17.62 5.42 -23.41
C LEU A 385 18.99 5.22 -22.74
N TRP A 386 19.78 4.24 -23.19
CA TRP A 386 21.08 3.90 -22.60
C TRP A 386 22.08 5.08 -22.58
N PRO A 387 22.28 5.85 -23.67
CA PRO A 387 23.16 7.02 -23.64
C PRO A 387 22.67 8.10 -22.67
N GLN A 388 21.36 8.33 -22.60
CA GLN A 388 20.76 9.30 -21.68
C GLN A 388 20.93 8.86 -20.22
N PHE A 389 20.77 7.57 -19.95
CA PHE A 389 21.00 6.99 -18.64
C PHE A 389 22.46 7.18 -18.21
N LYS A 390 23.44 6.84 -19.07
CA LYS A 390 24.88 7.06 -18.79
C LYS A 390 25.21 8.53 -18.55
N LYS A 391 24.61 9.44 -19.33
CA LYS A 391 24.80 10.89 -19.15
C LYS A 391 24.23 11.39 -17.82
N ARG A 392 23.05 10.89 -17.42
CA ARG A 392 22.36 11.32 -16.20
C ARG A 392 23.00 10.72 -14.94
N PHE A 393 23.47 9.47 -15.04
CA PHE A 393 24.03 8.68 -13.95
C PHE A 393 25.42 8.15 -14.34
N PRO A 394 26.44 9.03 -14.38
CA PRO A 394 27.78 8.66 -14.83
C PRO A 394 28.49 7.71 -13.85
N HIS A 395 28.11 7.71 -12.58
CA HIS A 395 28.76 6.87 -11.58
C HIS A 395 28.32 5.40 -11.69
N PRO A 396 29.26 4.44 -11.85
CA PRO A 396 28.96 3.04 -12.17
C PRO A 396 28.20 2.31 -11.06
N VAL A 397 28.30 2.78 -9.80
CA VAL A 397 27.49 2.25 -8.68
C VAL A 397 26.00 2.26 -9.00
N THR A 398 25.49 3.25 -9.75
CA THR A 398 24.06 3.30 -10.09
C THR A 398 23.66 2.09 -10.93
N LEU A 399 24.45 1.76 -11.95
CA LEU A 399 24.24 0.58 -12.78
C LEU A 399 24.44 -0.71 -11.97
N GLY A 400 25.49 -0.77 -11.16
CA GLY A 400 25.76 -1.93 -10.29
C GLY A 400 24.60 -2.21 -9.34
N GLY A 401 24.03 -1.15 -8.76
CA GLY A 401 22.83 -1.23 -7.93
C GLY A 401 21.63 -1.78 -8.70
N LEU A 402 21.37 -1.29 -9.92
CA LEU A 402 20.28 -1.79 -10.76
C LEU A 402 20.44 -3.28 -11.10
N LEU A 403 21.64 -3.71 -11.52
CA LEU A 403 21.91 -5.10 -11.85
C LEU A 403 21.72 -6.01 -10.63
N GLU A 404 22.24 -5.63 -9.47
CA GLU A 404 22.18 -6.46 -8.26
C GLU A 404 20.78 -6.46 -7.60
N MET A 405 20.07 -5.33 -7.60
CA MET A 405 18.67 -5.27 -7.16
C MET A 405 17.77 -6.15 -8.06
N GLY A 406 18.13 -6.30 -9.33
CA GLY A 406 17.47 -7.20 -10.26
C GLY A 406 17.62 -8.69 -9.92
N SER A 407 18.55 -9.08 -9.04
CA SER A 407 18.88 -10.48 -8.72
C SER A 407 18.57 -10.87 -7.26
N MET A 408 17.63 -10.18 -6.60
CA MET A 408 17.24 -10.51 -5.23
C MET A 408 16.53 -11.88 -5.16
N TYR A 409 16.83 -12.64 -4.11
CA TYR A 409 16.29 -13.97 -3.84
C TYR A 409 15.54 -13.99 -2.51
N LEU A 410 14.30 -14.50 -2.51
CA LEU A 410 13.49 -14.71 -1.31
C LEU A 410 13.45 -16.20 -0.97
N PRO A 411 14.16 -16.65 0.09
CA PRO A 411 14.17 -18.06 0.46
C PRO A 411 12.85 -18.46 1.13
N VAL A 412 11.93 -19.01 0.35
CA VAL A 412 10.67 -19.58 0.83
C VAL A 412 10.69 -21.11 0.78
N ASN A 413 9.87 -21.75 1.59
CA ASN A 413 9.69 -23.20 1.61
C ASN A 413 8.20 -23.54 1.75
N GLN A 414 7.86 -24.82 1.94
CA GLN A 414 6.48 -25.28 2.11
C GLN A 414 5.73 -24.61 3.28
N SER A 415 6.44 -24.05 4.27
CA SER A 415 5.84 -23.29 5.36
C SER A 415 5.14 -22.02 4.84
N TRP A 416 5.58 -21.44 3.72
CA TRP A 416 4.91 -20.31 3.09
C TRP A 416 3.52 -20.69 2.54
N ILE A 417 3.43 -21.83 1.85
CA ILE A 417 2.15 -22.36 1.34
C ILE A 417 1.20 -22.70 2.49
N ARG A 418 1.73 -23.28 3.58
CA ARG A 418 0.95 -23.52 4.80
C ARG A 418 0.49 -22.20 5.42
N PHE A 419 1.38 -21.22 5.55
CA PHE A 419 1.04 -19.90 6.11
C PHE A 419 -0.08 -19.23 5.31
N GLN A 420 0.01 -19.18 3.97
CA GLN A 420 -1.03 -18.63 3.11
C GLN A 420 -2.37 -19.34 3.31
N ARG A 421 -2.37 -20.68 3.34
CA ARG A 421 -3.59 -21.47 3.55
C ARG A 421 -4.23 -21.21 4.92
N GLU A 422 -3.45 -21.22 5.99
CA GLU A 422 -3.97 -20.98 7.34
C GLU A 422 -4.43 -19.53 7.53
N ALA A 423 -3.74 -18.55 6.92
CA ALA A 423 -4.14 -17.15 6.92
C ALA A 423 -5.49 -16.97 6.19
N GLU A 424 -5.64 -17.54 4.99
CA GLU A 424 -6.88 -17.48 4.20
C GLU A 424 -8.05 -18.17 4.93
N LYS A 425 -7.79 -19.33 5.52
CA LYS A 425 -8.78 -20.05 6.34
C LYS A 425 -9.23 -19.20 7.53
N THR A 426 -8.29 -18.60 8.26
CA THR A 426 -8.60 -17.75 9.41
C THR A 426 -9.38 -16.51 8.99
N TYR A 427 -8.99 -15.86 7.90
CA TYR A 427 -9.70 -14.74 7.31
C TYR A 427 -11.14 -15.12 6.95
N THR A 428 -11.34 -16.25 6.26
CA THR A 428 -12.67 -16.75 5.87
C THR A 428 -13.54 -17.01 7.11
N ILE A 429 -13.00 -17.70 8.12
CA ILE A 429 -13.72 -17.97 9.38
C ILE A 429 -14.15 -16.67 10.07
N LEU A 430 -13.25 -15.68 10.17
CA LEU A 430 -13.56 -14.41 10.81
C LEU A 430 -14.59 -13.61 10.00
N GLN A 431 -14.50 -13.63 8.67
CA GLN A 431 -15.46 -12.98 7.78
C GLN A 431 -16.85 -13.62 7.90
N GLU A 432 -16.93 -14.95 7.92
CA GLU A 432 -18.19 -15.68 8.10
C GLU A 432 -18.79 -15.42 9.49
N LYS A 433 -17.97 -15.46 10.55
CA LYS A 433 -18.42 -15.15 11.91
C LYS A 433 -18.94 -13.72 12.03
N GLN A 434 -18.25 -12.75 11.43
CA GLN A 434 -18.71 -11.36 11.40
C GLN A 434 -20.06 -11.24 10.67
N ARG A 435 -20.21 -11.89 9.51
CA ARG A 435 -21.46 -11.90 8.74
C ARG A 435 -22.60 -12.53 9.54
N GLU A 436 -22.36 -13.66 10.21
CA GLU A 436 -23.37 -14.34 11.03
C GLU A 436 -23.78 -13.48 12.22
N MET A 437 -22.84 -12.84 12.91
CA MET A 437 -23.17 -11.90 14.00
C MET A 437 -24.04 -10.73 13.52
N LEU A 438 -23.70 -10.13 12.37
CA LEU A 438 -24.51 -9.07 11.77
C LEU A 438 -25.91 -9.57 11.35
N LYS A 439 -26.00 -10.79 10.84
CA LYS A 439 -27.27 -11.45 10.51
C LYS A 439 -28.14 -11.62 11.76
N CYS A 440 -27.58 -12.13 12.85
CA CYS A 440 -28.27 -12.26 14.13
C CYS A 440 -28.76 -10.90 14.66
N LEU A 441 -27.94 -9.84 14.55
CA LEU A 441 -28.35 -8.49 14.95
C LEU A 441 -29.49 -7.95 14.10
N ALA A 442 -29.47 -8.20 12.78
CA ALA A 442 -30.57 -7.80 11.88
C ALA A 442 -31.86 -8.57 12.19
N GLU A 443 -31.78 -9.87 12.46
CA GLU A 443 -32.92 -10.69 12.86
C GLU A 443 -33.46 -10.27 14.22
N ASP A 444 -32.59 -9.96 15.18
CA ASP A 444 -32.98 -9.47 16.50
C ASP A 444 -33.68 -8.10 16.42
N ALA A 445 -33.13 -7.18 15.64
CA ALA A 445 -33.77 -5.89 15.35
C ALA A 445 -35.15 -6.09 14.70
N LEU A 446 -35.27 -7.01 13.74
CA LEU A 446 -36.55 -7.34 13.12
C LEU A 446 -37.53 -7.89 14.17
N ARG A 447 -37.14 -8.88 14.98
CA ARG A 447 -38.02 -9.50 15.99
C ARG A 447 -38.55 -8.48 17.00
N ARG A 448 -37.70 -7.60 17.54
CA ARG A 448 -38.09 -6.60 18.54
C ARG A 448 -39.09 -5.56 18.04
N HIS A 449 -39.08 -5.30 16.73
CA HIS A 449 -39.84 -4.20 16.12
C HIS A 449 -40.90 -4.66 15.11
N SER A 450 -41.09 -5.97 14.91
CA SER A 450 -42.04 -6.52 13.94
C SER A 450 -43.52 -6.47 14.37
N GLY A 451 -43.79 -6.12 15.62
CA GLY A 451 -45.15 -6.02 16.17
C GLY A 451 -45.98 -4.86 15.60
N PRO A 452 -47.29 -4.77 15.94
CA PRO A 452 -48.16 -3.67 15.50
C PRO A 452 -47.78 -2.32 16.12
N SER A 453 -47.08 -2.34 17.26
CA SER A 453 -46.51 -1.15 17.87
C SER A 453 -45.22 -0.76 17.14
N LYS A 454 -45.14 0.49 16.65
CA LYS A 454 -43.98 1.03 15.94
C LYS A 454 -42.82 1.37 16.89
N THR A 455 -42.39 0.38 17.68
CA THR A 455 -41.36 0.56 18.72
C THR A 455 -40.00 1.00 18.16
N TYR A 456 -39.75 0.80 16.87
CA TYR A 456 -38.51 1.24 16.20
C TYR A 456 -38.39 2.77 16.12
N GLU A 457 -39.51 3.51 16.14
CA GLU A 457 -39.49 4.99 16.14
C GLU A 457 -38.81 5.53 17.40
N GLY A 458 -38.80 4.75 18.49
CA GLY A 458 -38.08 5.05 19.73
C GLY A 458 -36.65 4.49 19.80
N ASP A 459 -36.18 3.73 18.81
CA ASP A 459 -34.80 3.21 18.79
C ASP A 459 -33.87 4.20 18.05
N PRO A 460 -32.87 4.79 18.72
CA PRO A 460 -31.97 5.82 18.17
C PRO A 460 -31.12 5.39 16.97
N TRP A 461 -30.98 4.08 16.72
CA TRP A 461 -30.24 3.57 15.56
C TRP A 461 -31.16 3.06 14.44
N LEU A 462 -32.40 2.67 14.76
CA LEU A 462 -33.33 2.04 13.81
C LEU A 462 -34.50 2.93 13.36
N TRP A 463 -34.71 4.09 14.00
CA TRP A 463 -35.82 5.03 13.74
C TRP A 463 -35.92 5.51 12.29
N ASP A 464 -34.79 5.62 11.58
CA ASP A 464 -34.71 6.13 10.21
C ASP A 464 -34.67 5.02 9.14
N LEU A 465 -34.78 3.74 9.52
CA LEU A 465 -34.84 2.63 8.56
C LEU A 465 -36.19 2.56 7.84
N ASP A 466 -36.22 1.93 6.66
CA ASP A 466 -37.43 1.80 5.83
C ASP A 466 -38.24 0.57 6.26
N TRP A 467 -39.07 0.74 7.29
CA TRP A 467 -39.92 -0.30 7.86
C TRP A 467 -41.20 -0.59 7.05
N SER A 468 -41.35 0.02 5.87
CA SER A 468 -42.53 -0.18 5.03
C SER A 468 -42.68 -1.63 4.55
N LYS A 469 -43.91 -2.14 4.63
CA LYS A 469 -44.31 -3.48 4.15
C LYS A 469 -45.14 -3.34 2.87
N PRO A 470 -45.03 -4.25 1.89
CA PRO A 470 -45.92 -4.28 0.74
C PRO A 470 -47.39 -4.38 1.16
N THR A 471 -48.27 -3.58 0.56
CA THR A 471 -49.71 -3.55 0.88
C THR A 471 -50.46 -4.82 0.46
N ARG A 472 -49.94 -5.57 -0.52
CA ARG A 472 -50.48 -6.86 -0.95
C ARG A 472 -49.34 -7.83 -1.31
N PRO A 473 -49.44 -9.11 -0.95
CA PRO A 473 -48.51 -10.13 -1.46
C PRO A 473 -48.70 -10.28 -2.96
N SER A 474 -47.62 -10.56 -3.70
CA SER A 474 -47.71 -10.65 -5.17
C SER A 474 -48.61 -11.81 -5.63
N ASN A 475 -48.70 -12.89 -4.84
CA ASN A 475 -49.46 -14.11 -5.11
C ASN A 475 -50.01 -14.67 -3.78
N LYS A 476 -50.94 -15.66 -3.81
CA LYS A 476 -51.49 -16.31 -2.60
C LYS A 476 -50.58 -17.36 -1.94
N THR A 477 -49.35 -17.54 -2.43
CA THR A 477 -48.40 -18.53 -1.89
C THR A 477 -47.89 -18.13 -0.51
N GLU A 478 -47.56 -19.11 0.33
CA GLU A 478 -47.11 -18.84 1.70
C GLU A 478 -45.81 -18.02 1.73
N ALA A 479 -44.85 -18.35 0.87
CA ALA A 479 -43.63 -17.58 0.68
C ALA A 479 -43.90 -16.10 0.31
N ALA A 480 -44.93 -15.80 -0.48
CA ALA A 480 -45.26 -14.43 -0.84
C ALA A 480 -45.89 -13.64 0.32
N LYS A 481 -46.61 -14.31 1.23
CA LYS A 481 -47.12 -13.71 2.47
C LYS A 481 -45.99 -13.42 3.45
N GLU A 482 -45.08 -14.37 3.65
CA GLU A 482 -43.92 -14.18 4.52
C GLU A 482 -43.04 -13.02 4.05
N ILE A 483 -42.74 -12.95 2.76
CA ILE A 483 -41.99 -11.83 2.17
C ILE A 483 -42.75 -10.50 2.34
N ALA A 484 -44.08 -10.49 2.19
CA ALA A 484 -44.88 -9.29 2.40
C ALA A 484 -44.88 -8.82 3.87
N ASN A 485 -44.61 -9.70 4.83
CA ASN A 485 -44.49 -9.34 6.24
C ASN A 485 -43.14 -8.71 6.60
N LEU A 486 -42.14 -8.78 5.71
CA LEU A 486 -40.79 -8.24 5.94
C LEU A 486 -40.68 -6.76 5.51
N PRO A 487 -40.07 -5.90 6.35
CA PRO A 487 -39.83 -4.51 6.01
C PRO A 487 -38.85 -4.38 4.85
N LYS A 488 -38.94 -3.27 4.12
CA LYS A 488 -38.13 -3.02 2.93
C LYS A 488 -36.62 -3.09 3.20
N TRP A 489 -36.14 -2.47 4.28
CA TRP A 489 -34.71 -2.49 4.62
C TRP A 489 -34.16 -3.92 4.77
N TYR A 490 -34.96 -4.84 5.32
CA TYR A 490 -34.56 -6.23 5.54
C TYR A 490 -34.61 -7.04 4.24
N ARG A 491 -35.65 -6.83 3.42
CA ARG A 491 -35.78 -7.48 2.10
C ARG A 491 -34.63 -7.13 1.16
N GLU A 492 -34.08 -5.93 1.27
CA GLU A 492 -32.91 -5.50 0.49
C GLU A 492 -31.63 -6.27 0.86
N LEU A 493 -31.59 -6.92 2.02
CA LEU A 493 -30.47 -7.76 2.48
C LEU A 493 -30.61 -9.24 2.07
N ILE A 494 -31.70 -9.62 1.40
CA ILE A 494 -31.94 -10.99 0.93
C ILE A 494 -31.43 -11.11 -0.53
N PRO A 495 -30.66 -12.17 -0.87
CA PRO A 495 -30.22 -12.43 -2.24
C PRO A 495 -31.39 -12.50 -3.23
N LYS A 496 -31.17 -11.96 -4.43
CA LYS A 496 -32.12 -12.14 -5.53
C LYS A 496 -31.86 -13.50 -6.21
N PRO A 497 -32.91 -14.23 -6.63
CA PRO A 497 -34.33 -13.94 -6.46
C PRO A 497 -34.82 -14.16 -5.02
N ILE A 498 -35.51 -13.15 -4.45
CA ILE A 498 -35.92 -13.15 -3.03
C ILE A 498 -36.86 -14.32 -2.70
N LYS A 499 -37.75 -14.69 -3.63
CA LYS A 499 -38.72 -15.79 -3.45
C LYS A 499 -38.07 -17.14 -3.14
N GLU A 500 -36.84 -17.36 -3.61
CA GLU A 500 -36.10 -18.60 -3.41
C GLU A 500 -35.18 -18.53 -2.19
N ASN A 501 -34.78 -17.32 -1.78
CA ASN A 501 -33.73 -17.10 -0.78
C ASN A 501 -34.22 -16.50 0.54
N TYR A 502 -35.52 -16.21 0.69
CA TYR A 502 -36.04 -15.55 1.90
C TYR A 502 -35.79 -16.31 3.20
N MET A 503 -35.72 -17.65 3.14
CA MET A 503 -35.38 -18.49 4.29
C MET A 503 -33.93 -18.35 4.76
N ASN A 504 -33.03 -17.84 3.90
CA ASN A 504 -31.63 -17.63 4.25
C ASN A 504 -31.41 -16.38 5.11
N GLY A 505 -32.46 -15.57 5.33
CA GLY A 505 -32.38 -14.32 6.08
C GLY A 505 -31.54 -13.24 5.35
N PRO A 506 -31.01 -12.24 6.08
CA PRO A 506 -30.32 -11.09 5.49
C PRO A 506 -28.87 -11.42 5.12
N SER A 507 -28.65 -12.43 4.27
CA SER A 507 -27.33 -12.99 3.99
C SER A 507 -26.41 -12.09 3.14
N LEU A 508 -26.93 -11.02 2.53
CA LEU A 508 -26.11 -10.01 1.86
C LEU A 508 -25.46 -9.01 2.82
N ILE A 509 -25.75 -9.07 4.13
CA ILE A 509 -25.24 -8.10 5.09
C ILE A 509 -23.70 -8.14 5.18
N THR A 510 -23.06 -6.98 5.05
CA THR A 510 -21.62 -6.82 5.25
C THR A 510 -21.32 -5.60 6.10
N ALA A 511 -20.13 -5.55 6.71
CA ALA A 511 -19.68 -4.42 7.52
C ALA A 511 -19.58 -3.09 6.73
N GLN A 512 -19.47 -3.15 5.40
CA GLN A 512 -19.40 -1.96 4.53
C GLN A 512 -20.78 -1.33 4.24
N MET A 513 -21.87 -2.05 4.54
CA MET A 513 -23.21 -1.54 4.28
C MET A 513 -23.58 -0.45 5.28
N LYS A 514 -24.36 0.54 4.82
CA LYS A 514 -24.82 1.67 5.65
C LYS A 514 -25.64 1.27 6.89
N ILE A 515 -26.25 0.08 6.86
CA ILE A 515 -27.02 -0.45 7.98
C ILE A 515 -26.14 -1.08 9.07
N ALA A 516 -24.92 -1.52 8.75
CA ALA A 516 -24.07 -2.21 9.71
C ALA A 516 -23.71 -1.33 10.93
N PRO A 517 -23.31 -0.05 10.78
CA PRO A 517 -23.13 0.85 11.93
C PRO A 517 -24.36 1.00 12.82
N LYS A 518 -25.56 0.93 12.26
CA LYS A 518 -26.82 1.04 13.00
C LYS A 518 -27.12 -0.22 13.79
N LEU A 519 -26.95 -1.39 13.18
CA LEU A 519 -27.16 -2.69 13.84
C LEU A 519 -26.13 -2.94 14.93
N LEU A 520 -24.88 -2.51 14.72
CA LEU A 520 -23.81 -2.55 15.72
C LEU A 520 -23.93 -1.44 16.77
N ARG A 521 -24.90 -0.53 16.63
CA ARG A 521 -25.14 0.60 17.54
C ARG A 521 -23.91 1.50 17.75
N LEU A 522 -23.13 1.69 16.68
CA LEU A 522 -21.91 2.48 16.73
C LEU A 522 -22.21 3.94 17.12
N CYS A 523 -21.37 4.48 18.00
CA CYS A 523 -21.41 5.87 18.44
C CYS A 523 -20.10 6.58 18.12
N TRP A 524 -20.17 7.90 17.96
CA TRP A 524 -19.02 8.80 17.90
C TRP A 524 -19.20 9.89 18.95
N GLN A 525 -18.23 10.04 19.87
CA GLN A 525 -18.32 10.96 21.02
C GLN A 525 -19.63 10.78 21.82
N GLY A 526 -20.05 9.53 22.04
CA GLY A 526 -21.28 9.23 22.79
C GLY A 526 -22.58 9.59 22.08
N LEU A 527 -22.58 9.84 20.76
CA LEU A 527 -23.77 10.09 19.95
C LEU A 527 -23.91 9.05 18.81
N PRO A 528 -25.12 8.64 18.40
CA PRO A 528 -25.30 7.61 17.38
C PRO A 528 -24.81 8.09 16.02
N LEU A 529 -24.12 7.20 15.30
CA LEU A 529 -23.77 7.47 13.91
C LEU A 529 -25.03 7.49 13.03
N HIS A 530 -25.15 8.57 12.26
CA HIS A 530 -26.21 8.79 11.30
C HIS A 530 -25.60 9.05 9.92
N PHE A 531 -26.25 8.50 8.89
CA PHE A 531 -25.86 8.73 7.50
C PHE A 531 -26.89 9.65 6.84
N ASP A 532 -26.46 10.85 6.48
CA ASP A 532 -27.22 11.76 5.64
C ASP A 532 -26.79 11.64 4.16
N ARG A 533 -27.69 11.96 3.23
CA ARG A 533 -27.39 11.84 1.79
C ARG A 533 -26.49 12.95 1.27
N GLU A 534 -26.52 14.13 1.87
CA GLU A 534 -25.76 15.31 1.45
C GLU A 534 -24.49 15.44 2.29
N LEU A 535 -24.62 15.30 3.62
CA LEU A 535 -23.54 15.46 4.59
C LEU A 535 -22.76 14.17 4.88
N MET A 536 -23.21 13.04 4.34
CA MET A 536 -22.60 11.72 4.56
C MET A 536 -22.65 11.30 6.04
N TRP A 537 -21.63 10.61 6.56
CA TRP A 537 -21.62 10.13 7.95
C TRP A 537 -21.35 11.27 8.94
N GLY A 538 -22.15 11.33 10.00
CA GLY A 538 -21.97 12.26 11.10
C GLY A 538 -22.77 11.82 12.34
N THR A 539 -22.91 12.73 13.30
CA THR A 539 -23.77 12.53 14.48
C THR A 539 -24.87 13.59 14.48
N LEU A 540 -26.03 13.22 15.01
CA LEU A 540 -27.11 14.17 15.26
C LEU A 540 -26.86 14.81 16.64
N ILE A 541 -26.32 16.03 16.64
CA ILE A 541 -26.08 16.80 17.87
C ILE A 541 -27.30 17.67 18.15
N PRO A 542 -28.01 17.45 19.27
CA PRO A 542 -29.04 18.37 19.71
C PRO A 542 -28.41 19.71 20.04
N GLY A 543 -28.77 20.71 19.26
CA GLY A 543 -28.60 22.10 19.65
C GLY A 543 -27.27 22.76 19.38
N ARG A 544 -26.38 22.09 18.66
CA ARG A 544 -25.31 22.79 17.97
C ARG A 544 -25.77 23.20 16.60
N ILE A 545 -25.44 24.44 16.23
CA ILE A 545 -25.68 25.01 14.92
C ILE A 545 -24.94 24.15 13.88
N PRO A 546 -25.64 23.46 12.95
CA PRO A 546 -24.96 22.77 11.86
C PRO A 546 -24.20 23.82 11.05
N LYS A 547 -22.94 23.52 10.70
CA LYS A 547 -22.13 24.39 9.85
C LYS A 547 -22.33 23.95 8.39
N PRO A 548 -22.64 24.87 7.45
CA PRO A 548 -22.71 26.32 7.63
C PRO A 548 -23.99 26.79 8.34
N VAL A 549 -23.80 27.81 9.19
CA VAL A 549 -24.83 28.42 10.06
C VAL A 549 -26.00 28.97 9.24
N GLY A 550 -27.24 28.58 9.55
CA GLY A 550 -28.43 29.30 9.08
C GLY A 550 -29.45 28.53 8.25
N ASP A 551 -29.57 27.20 8.38
CA ASP A 551 -30.66 26.46 7.74
C ASP A 551 -31.99 26.62 8.52
N PRO A 552 -33.02 27.27 7.95
CA PRO A 552 -34.29 27.56 8.64
C PRO A 552 -35.13 26.31 8.94
N ARG A 553 -34.75 25.11 8.47
CA ARG A 553 -35.46 23.85 8.75
C ARG A 553 -35.35 23.38 10.20
N PHE A 554 -34.34 23.83 10.94
CA PHE A 554 -34.00 23.28 12.27
C PHE A 554 -34.26 24.24 13.44
N TYR A 555 -34.82 25.43 13.17
CA TYR A 555 -34.98 26.51 14.15
C TYR A 555 -36.29 27.29 13.93
N GLU A 556 -36.92 27.73 15.02
CA GLU A 556 -38.05 28.67 14.97
C GLU A 556 -37.56 30.09 15.25
N GLN A 557 -37.74 31.01 14.31
CA GLN A 557 -37.33 32.42 14.46
C GLN A 557 -38.46 33.19 15.15
N GLN A 558 -38.34 33.44 16.45
CA GLN A 558 -39.22 34.39 17.12
C GLN A 558 -38.89 35.80 16.63
N THR A 559 -39.72 36.34 15.73
CA THR A 559 -39.71 37.76 15.41
C THR A 559 -40.48 38.49 16.50
N SER A 560 -39.78 39.10 17.45
CA SER A 560 -40.41 40.02 18.39
C SER A 560 -40.99 41.20 17.61
N GLY A 561 -42.31 41.20 17.42
CA GLY A 561 -43.03 42.27 16.75
C GLY A 561 -42.97 43.56 17.56
N ALA A 562 -42.18 44.53 17.10
CA ALA A 562 -42.39 45.95 17.37
C ALA A 562 -41.67 46.77 16.29
N ARG A 563 -42.45 47.48 15.47
CA ARG A 563 -41.95 48.51 14.55
C ARG A 563 -41.56 49.73 15.39
N GLY A 564 -40.28 50.12 15.37
CA GLY A 564 -39.84 51.42 15.87
C GLY A 564 -38.36 51.49 16.29
N SER A 565 -37.58 52.24 15.52
CA SER A 565 -36.28 52.88 15.83
C SER A 565 -35.05 52.04 16.24
N SER A 566 -34.04 52.14 15.37
CA SER A 566 -32.58 52.21 15.59
C SER A 566 -31.86 51.22 16.52
N GLN A 567 -31.06 50.36 15.87
CA GLN A 567 -29.72 49.90 16.28
C GLN A 567 -29.52 49.48 17.75
N ILE A 568 -29.85 48.21 18.06
CA ILE A 568 -28.97 47.28 18.80
C ILE A 568 -29.26 45.89 18.22
N ALA A 569 -28.21 45.15 17.84
CA ALA A 569 -28.31 43.76 17.40
C ALA A 569 -29.02 42.94 18.49
N SER A 570 -30.31 42.66 18.30
CA SER A 570 -31.05 41.83 19.24
C SER A 570 -30.43 40.43 19.18
N LYS A 571 -30.10 39.90 20.35
CA LYS A 571 -29.70 38.50 20.52
C LYS A 571 -30.88 37.64 20.09
N CYS A 572 -30.92 37.23 18.82
CA CYS A 572 -31.71 36.08 18.41
C CYS A 572 -31.07 34.85 19.06
N SER A 573 -31.65 34.38 20.15
CA SER A 573 -31.30 33.09 20.76
C SER A 573 -32.15 32.02 20.07
N PRO A 574 -31.59 31.18 19.17
CA PRO A 574 -32.34 30.07 18.59
C PRO A 574 -32.65 29.05 19.68
N THR A 575 -33.93 28.82 19.97
CA THR A 575 -34.38 27.75 20.87
C THR A 575 -34.40 26.43 20.11
N LEU A 576 -33.90 25.35 20.71
CA LEU A 576 -33.92 24.02 20.11
C LEU A 576 -35.34 23.47 19.99
N LEU A 577 -35.58 22.73 18.91
CA LEU A 577 -36.74 21.84 18.82
C LEU A 577 -36.53 20.61 19.75
N PRO A 578 -37.56 20.18 20.50
CA PRO A 578 -37.50 19.00 21.39
C PRO A 578 -37.29 17.68 20.64
N SER A 579 -37.44 17.71 19.32
CA SER A 579 -37.14 16.63 18.39
C SER A 579 -36.46 17.25 17.16
N ILE A 580 -35.33 16.68 16.73
CA ILE A 580 -34.63 17.17 15.53
C ILE A 580 -35.32 16.56 14.32
N PRO A 581 -35.96 17.36 13.44
CA PRO A 581 -36.53 16.82 12.21
C PRO A 581 -35.38 16.39 11.29
N ALA A 582 -35.47 15.17 10.79
CA ALA A 582 -34.62 14.64 9.75
C ALA A 582 -35.49 14.26 8.56
N THR A 583 -35.20 14.82 7.40
CA THR A 583 -36.00 14.57 6.21
C THR A 583 -35.50 13.32 5.48
N LYS A 584 -36.33 12.27 5.44
CA LYS A 584 -36.08 11.08 4.64
C LYS A 584 -36.82 11.14 3.32
N ARG A 585 -36.09 11.18 2.19
CA ARG A 585 -36.69 11.03 0.85
C ARG A 585 -36.90 9.56 0.50
N THR A 586 -38.16 9.12 0.47
CA THR A 586 -38.59 7.80 0.00
C THR A 586 -39.12 7.89 -1.43
N ALA A 587 -39.40 6.74 -2.06
CA ALA A 587 -40.07 6.69 -3.37
C ALA A 587 -41.51 7.26 -3.33
N ALA A 588 -42.10 7.39 -2.14
CA ALA A 588 -43.43 7.95 -1.90
C ALA A 588 -43.39 9.46 -1.56
N GLY A 589 -42.22 10.09 -1.53
CA GLY A 589 -42.05 11.52 -1.19
C GLY A 589 -41.06 11.75 -0.03
N ALA A 590 -40.89 13.02 0.34
CA ALA A 590 -40.13 13.42 1.52
C ALA A 590 -40.99 13.22 2.78
N GLN A 591 -40.50 12.40 3.71
CA GLN A 591 -41.11 12.18 5.02
C GLN A 591 -40.19 12.80 6.08
N GLU A 592 -40.74 13.64 6.94
CA GLU A 592 -40.03 14.09 8.14
C GLU A 592 -40.10 13.02 9.22
N LEU A 593 -38.93 12.63 9.72
CA LEU A 593 -38.75 11.72 10.83
C LEU A 593 -38.07 12.49 11.97
N TYR A 594 -38.31 12.08 13.21
CA TYR A 594 -37.79 12.77 14.37
C TYR A 594 -36.81 11.87 15.10
N PHE A 595 -35.58 12.36 15.32
CA PHE A 595 -34.60 11.60 16.10
C PHE A 595 -35.11 11.44 17.54
N PRO A 596 -35.23 10.20 18.08
CA PRO A 596 -35.84 9.95 19.38
C PRO A 596 -34.87 10.26 20.53
N TYR A 597 -34.55 11.54 20.68
CA TYR A 597 -33.48 11.99 21.57
C TYR A 597 -33.71 11.64 23.05
N LYS A 598 -34.95 11.81 23.55
CA LYS A 598 -35.32 11.43 24.91
C LYS A 598 -35.16 9.92 25.18
N ALA A 599 -35.48 9.08 24.20
CA ALA A 599 -35.31 7.63 24.32
C ALA A 599 -33.82 7.25 24.33
N TYR A 600 -32.99 7.98 23.59
CA TYR A 600 -31.54 7.81 23.61
C TYR A 600 -30.93 8.15 24.97
N LEU A 601 -31.34 9.27 25.58
CA LEU A 601 -30.88 9.64 26.92
C LEU A 601 -31.31 8.62 27.97
N ALA A 602 -32.57 8.20 27.95
CA ALA A 602 -33.08 7.19 28.88
C ALA A 602 -32.39 5.82 28.70
N PHE A 603 -32.03 5.46 27.46
CA PHE A 603 -31.23 4.27 27.19
C PHE A 603 -29.85 4.36 27.86
N TRP A 604 -29.14 5.48 27.69
CA TRP A 604 -27.82 5.67 28.30
C TRP A 604 -27.88 5.81 29.81
N GLU A 605 -28.86 6.53 30.36
CA GLU A 605 -29.05 6.62 31.80
C GLU A 605 -29.20 5.23 32.42
N LYS A 606 -30.05 4.37 31.82
CA LYS A 606 -30.21 2.98 32.25
C LYS A 606 -28.94 2.14 32.06
N GLU A 607 -28.21 2.32 30.96
CA GLU A 607 -26.99 1.56 30.70
C GLU A 607 -25.84 1.98 31.63
N LEU A 608 -25.75 3.26 31.98
CA LEU A 608 -24.83 3.78 32.99
C LEU A 608 -25.22 3.28 34.39
N ASP A 609 -26.50 3.36 34.76
CA ASP A 609 -27.01 2.84 36.02
C ASP A 609 -26.74 1.33 36.15
N LYS A 610 -26.88 0.57 35.05
CA LYS A 610 -26.64 -0.88 35.03
C LYS A 610 -25.14 -1.23 35.04
N ARG A 611 -24.35 -0.66 34.12
CA ARG A 611 -22.95 -1.08 33.88
C ARG A 611 -21.95 -0.43 34.84
N LEU A 612 -22.20 0.81 35.27
CA LEU A 612 -21.29 1.55 36.15
C LEU A 612 -21.75 1.50 37.60
N LEU A 613 -23.03 1.77 37.85
CA LEU A 613 -23.53 1.98 39.22
C LEU A 613 -24.18 0.73 39.84
N GLY A 614 -24.54 -0.28 39.04
CA GLY A 614 -25.16 -1.52 39.50
C GLY A 614 -26.53 -1.34 40.16
N LEU A 615 -27.25 -0.26 39.87
CA LEU A 615 -28.46 0.16 40.61
C LEU A 615 -29.74 -0.58 40.21
N THR A 616 -29.73 -1.35 39.11
CA THR A 616 -30.94 -2.01 38.59
C THR A 616 -30.78 -3.54 38.51
N ALA A 617 -30.91 -4.23 39.63
CA ALA A 617 -31.32 -5.64 39.63
C ALA A 617 -32.16 -5.94 40.89
N PRO A 618 -33.44 -6.35 40.76
CA PRO A 618 -34.16 -6.98 41.85
C PRO A 618 -33.56 -8.37 42.11
N ASP A 619 -33.55 -8.77 43.37
CA ASP A 619 -33.03 -10.03 43.89
C ASP A 619 -33.46 -11.27 43.08
N SER A 620 -32.63 -11.68 42.13
CA SER A 620 -32.59 -13.07 41.68
C SER A 620 -31.14 -13.47 41.46
N SER A 621 -30.78 -14.56 42.15
CA SER A 621 -29.45 -15.15 42.14
C SER A 621 -29.12 -15.67 40.74
N GLU A 622 -28.33 -14.92 39.97
CA GLU A 622 -27.25 -15.48 39.11
C GLU A 622 -26.49 -14.46 38.26
N ASP A 623 -26.74 -13.15 38.32
CA ASP A 623 -25.98 -12.18 37.51
C ASP A 623 -25.01 -11.35 38.37
N ARG A 624 -23.84 -11.94 38.70
CA ARG A 624 -22.70 -11.22 39.30
C ARG A 624 -21.98 -10.35 38.25
N THR A 625 -22.70 -9.53 37.50
CA THR A 625 -22.12 -8.39 36.78
C THR A 625 -22.07 -7.16 37.70
N ARG A 626 -21.39 -7.31 38.85
CA ARG A 626 -20.85 -6.15 39.56
C ARG A 626 -19.85 -5.45 38.63
N SER A 627 -20.11 -4.17 38.35
CA SER A 627 -19.33 -3.18 37.58
C SER A 627 -18.01 -3.69 36.99
N ALA A 628 -17.84 -3.55 35.67
CA ALA A 628 -16.60 -3.87 34.96
C ALA A 628 -15.35 -3.20 35.57
N TYR A 629 -15.55 -2.14 36.36
CA TYR A 629 -14.53 -1.42 37.12
C TYR A 629 -14.17 -2.07 38.47
N HIS A 630 -15.15 -2.63 39.18
CA HIS A 630 -14.93 -3.23 40.51
C HIS A 630 -14.23 -4.59 40.49
N GLN A 631 -14.17 -5.27 39.34
CA GLN A 631 -13.51 -6.57 39.22
C GLN A 631 -12.01 -6.48 38.89
N ARG A 632 -11.46 -5.29 38.67
CA ARG A 632 -10.03 -5.10 38.40
C ARG A 632 -9.31 -4.85 39.72
N VAL A 633 -8.43 -5.79 40.10
CA VAL A 633 -7.76 -5.87 41.40
C VAL A 633 -6.74 -4.73 41.61
N ASP A 634 -6.33 -4.04 40.54
CA ASP A 634 -5.45 -2.86 40.61
C ASP A 634 -5.69 -1.97 39.37
N PRO A 635 -6.15 -0.71 39.49
CA PRO A 635 -6.36 0.19 38.36
C PRO A 635 -5.03 0.67 37.77
N ASP A 636 -4.84 0.54 36.45
CA ASP A 636 -3.60 0.95 35.76
C ASP A 636 -3.76 2.28 35.00
N GLN A 637 -2.70 2.74 34.30
CA GLN A 637 -2.74 4.01 33.55
C GLN A 637 -3.80 4.04 32.42
N ARG A 638 -4.27 2.87 31.95
CA ARG A 638 -5.34 2.72 30.95
C ARG A 638 -6.71 3.05 31.53
N ASP A 639 -6.94 2.67 32.77
CA ASP A 639 -8.19 2.89 33.49
C ASP A 639 -8.45 4.40 33.67
N ALA A 640 -7.41 5.16 34.03
CA ALA A 640 -7.46 6.62 34.10
C ALA A 640 -7.83 7.27 32.74
N LEU A 641 -7.31 6.73 31.63
CA LEU A 641 -7.62 7.23 30.28
C LEU A 641 -9.07 6.93 29.86
N LEU A 642 -9.55 5.73 30.16
CA LEU A 642 -10.93 5.32 29.86
C LEU A 642 -11.94 6.13 30.67
N LEU A 643 -11.67 6.41 31.95
CA LEU A 643 -12.53 7.27 32.76
C LEU A 643 -12.49 8.73 32.30
N GLU A 644 -11.34 9.23 31.85
CA GLU A 644 -11.22 10.58 31.30
C GLU A 644 -11.99 10.74 29.99
N GLU A 645 -11.95 9.75 29.08
CA GLU A 645 -12.77 9.77 27.86
C GLU A 645 -14.26 9.57 28.15
N LEU A 646 -14.61 8.76 29.15
CA LEU A 646 -15.99 8.64 29.64
C LEU A 646 -16.47 9.97 30.23
N ARG A 647 -15.63 10.66 31.02
CA ARG A 647 -15.89 12.01 31.55
C ARG A 647 -16.15 13.00 30.42
N ARG A 648 -15.26 13.06 29.44
CA ARG A 648 -15.41 13.91 28.24
C ARG A 648 -16.69 13.58 27.46
N SER A 649 -17.01 12.29 27.35
CA SER A 649 -18.24 11.85 26.70
C SER A 649 -19.47 12.33 27.46
N ILE A 650 -19.51 12.18 28.79
CA ILE A 650 -20.61 12.68 29.64
C ILE A 650 -20.74 14.20 29.56
N GLU A 651 -19.62 14.93 29.48
CA GLU A 651 -19.59 16.40 29.35
C GLU A 651 -20.12 16.90 28.00
N VAL A 652 -19.98 16.10 26.94
CA VAL A 652 -20.46 16.42 25.60
C VAL A 652 -21.85 15.81 25.33
N MET A 653 -22.27 14.83 26.13
CA MET A 653 -23.62 14.27 26.11
C MET A 653 -24.62 15.37 26.50
N PRO A 654 -25.69 15.59 25.73
CA PRO A 654 -26.68 16.62 26.04
C PRO A 654 -27.70 16.12 27.10
N LEU A 655 -27.20 15.69 28.26
CA LEU A 655 -27.97 15.30 29.44
C LEU A 655 -28.38 16.53 30.26
N ASP A 656 -29.40 16.41 31.11
CA ASP A 656 -29.79 17.48 32.03
C ASP A 656 -28.64 17.80 33.01
N ALA A 657 -28.50 19.07 33.41
CA ALA A 657 -27.33 19.54 34.16
C ALA A 657 -27.18 18.84 35.54
N ASP A 658 -28.31 18.46 36.16
CA ASP A 658 -28.37 17.67 37.38
C ASP A 658 -27.92 16.22 37.16
N VAL A 659 -28.30 15.61 36.04
CA VAL A 659 -27.85 14.26 35.63
C VAL A 659 -26.36 14.25 35.31
N ILE A 660 -25.85 15.24 34.56
CA ILE A 660 -24.42 15.42 34.31
C ILE A 660 -23.68 15.56 35.64
N SER A 661 -24.19 16.40 36.55
CA SER A 661 -23.57 16.63 37.86
C SER A 661 -23.55 15.37 38.73
N ARG A 662 -24.64 14.58 38.71
CA ARG A 662 -24.74 13.29 39.39
C ARG A 662 -23.72 12.29 38.83
N LEU A 663 -23.71 12.09 37.51
CA LEU A 663 -22.81 11.15 36.84
C LEU A 663 -21.33 11.52 37.02
N LEU A 664 -20.98 12.80 36.89
CA LEU A 664 -19.63 13.29 37.17
C LEU A 664 -19.26 13.18 38.65
N GLY A 665 -20.23 13.34 39.56
CA GLY A 665 -20.07 13.12 41.00
C GLY A 665 -19.71 11.67 41.33
N GLU A 666 -20.43 10.71 40.75
CA GLU A 666 -20.17 9.28 40.88
C GLU A 666 -18.86 8.86 40.18
N LEU A 667 -18.52 9.46 39.04
CA LEU A 667 -17.23 9.21 38.38
C LEU A 667 -16.04 9.65 39.25
N ARG A 668 -16.18 10.78 39.95
CA ARG A 668 -15.20 11.25 40.94
C ARG A 668 -15.14 10.32 42.16
N SER A 669 -16.28 9.78 42.62
CA SER A 669 -16.30 8.82 43.74
C SER A 669 -15.57 7.52 43.38
N LEU A 670 -15.65 7.09 42.11
CA LEU A 670 -14.93 5.92 41.57
C LEU A 670 -13.42 6.16 41.35
N GLN A 671 -12.99 7.39 41.06
CA GLN A 671 -11.59 7.74 40.79
C GLN A 671 -10.72 7.90 42.05
N GLY A 672 -11.32 8.12 43.22
CA GLY A 672 -10.58 8.59 44.40
C GLY A 672 -10.07 10.02 44.23
N ALA A 673 -9.24 10.52 45.15
CA ALA A 673 -8.76 11.91 45.15
C ALA A 673 -8.15 12.35 43.81
N ASP A 674 -8.43 13.60 43.41
CA ASP A 674 -8.19 14.15 42.07
C ASP A 674 -6.83 13.74 41.46
N PRO A 675 -6.82 13.12 40.27
CA PRO A 675 -5.57 12.87 39.57
C PRO A 675 -4.93 14.20 39.18
N VAL A 676 -3.67 14.39 39.59
CA VAL A 676 -2.83 15.53 39.19
C VAL A 676 -2.87 15.63 37.65
N PRO A 677 -3.13 16.81 37.08
CA PRO A 677 -3.30 16.97 35.63
C PRO A 677 -2.01 16.56 34.92
N ASN A 678 -2.00 15.33 34.38
CA ASN A 678 -0.84 14.83 33.70
C ASN A 678 -0.78 15.48 32.31
N ARG A 679 0.42 15.95 31.96
CA ARG A 679 0.71 16.80 30.81
C ARG A 679 0.13 16.23 29.51
N LYS A 680 -0.26 17.13 28.60
CA LYS A 680 -0.55 16.88 27.17
C LYS A 680 0.43 15.86 26.58
N GLY A 681 0.10 14.59 26.65
CA GLY A 681 0.80 13.50 25.98
C GLY A 681 -0.11 12.97 24.89
N ASP A 682 0.46 12.68 23.73
CA ASP A 682 -0.27 12.09 22.60
C ASP A 682 -0.99 10.82 23.06
N TYR A 683 -2.32 10.91 23.11
CA TYR A 683 -3.17 9.81 23.51
C TYR A 683 -3.26 8.80 22.35
N PRO A 684 -2.89 7.52 22.54
CA PRO A 684 -3.06 6.49 21.51
C PRO A 684 -4.52 6.02 21.49
N ILE A 685 -5.45 6.95 21.21
CA ILE A 685 -6.91 6.74 21.20
C ILE A 685 -7.30 5.64 20.19
N TYR A 686 -6.51 5.47 19.14
CA TYR A 686 -6.81 4.54 18.04
C TYR A 686 -6.52 3.06 18.37
N GLU A 687 -5.79 2.75 19.44
CA GLU A 687 -5.45 1.36 19.79
C GLU A 687 -6.56 0.66 20.60
N TYR A 688 -7.46 1.40 21.25
CA TYR A 688 -8.38 0.84 22.27
C TYR A 688 -9.87 1.06 21.96
N LEU A 689 -10.18 1.44 20.72
CA LEU A 689 -11.52 1.81 20.25
C LEU A 689 -12.57 0.68 20.36
N TRP A 690 -12.12 -0.57 20.50
CA TRP A 690 -12.99 -1.75 20.63
C TRP A 690 -13.59 -1.92 22.04
N ASP A 691 -12.86 -1.55 23.09
CA ASP A 691 -13.30 -1.71 24.49
C ASP A 691 -14.12 -0.50 24.99
N LEU A 692 -14.22 0.56 24.17
CA LEU A 692 -14.96 1.80 24.43
C LEU A 692 -16.43 1.74 23.94
N GLN A 693 -16.77 0.74 23.11
CA GLN A 693 -18.15 0.40 22.71
C GLN A 693 -18.80 -0.53 23.74
#